data_AF-A0A1F5AKW3-F1
#
_entry.id   AF-A0A1F5AKW3-F1
#
_cell.length_a   1.000
_cell.length_b   1.000
_cell.length_c   1.000
_cell.angle_alpha   90.00
_cell.angle_beta   90.00
_cell.angle_gamma   90.00
#
_symmetry.space_group_name_H-M   'P 1'
#
loop_
_entity.id
_entity.type
_entity.pdbx_description
1 polymer ?
#
loop_
_entity_poly.entity_id
_entity_poly.type
_entity_poly.pdbx_seq_one_letter_code
_entity_poly.pdbx_strand_id
1 'polypeptide(L)'
;MHLIPLKDQFDQQIIPTEANPLPFSARFSCAPCHEYAAIRNGLHFNAATAANPGRAGEPWVWVDEKTGTLLPLSYRKWAGAWDPAAVGLTPWDFTLLFGRHMAGGGVAEPDEFEVTPGSRWEVSGRVEINCLGCHNGSNAQDQSEWAKQILRENFGWAATAAAKIGEVGGMASRVRGTWDIYDGPNPDDTEWAVPPYVRYDRGLFDSKHRALLDIVHKPSDDRCLACHAAAPVAEPKYKYDEDVHSAAGLGCVSCHRNDLSHAMVRGYEGEALDSPALGGDDFTCAGCHLGDQSAKGGQALSGRLGAPYPKHKGFPAVHFKRLSCTVCHSGPWPAKTLTRVRTSRANRLGIFGIARWWTDLPAVVEPVYLRDRNGKLTPSRLLWPAFWAEKKGRTVTPIKPEAVVAAAGSLLNPQQRIVNVLTALSLQLDADQTAVLVKSGKVFEVNVDGGLNASAYTGDLGATEPAWAAKQEEKIISVLPEFDPAAEEIDTAVQDRLQKLLDALAGMPDAPGKPVLIYQKALFKVTETYLEKTDNPGPPAAAPRFAWAVGDKLEPLVPEFEMRTTAALAGLEQTLTEEQVALVLKALQTKASSPQAGDGAEIVYFSGGRLFRLNRDGRLDAENDDSAEPVTWPLAHEVRPARQSLGVNGCTDCHRFGSAFLFRKAEGTGPLLTSRVKTVSANAFMGLDRPYQKLFGLSFAVRPLFKWALFLFILVIGSIVALVLFFGVGRLTGLVEKRK
;
A
#
# COMPACT_ATOMS: atom_id res chain seq x y z
N MET A 1 7.90 -13.92 -33.66
CA MET A 1 6.96 -14.98 -34.10
C MET A 1 7.59 -16.37 -34.03
N HIS A 2 6.98 -17.25 -33.24
CA HIS A 2 7.34 -18.66 -33.06
C HIS A 2 6.10 -19.51 -33.35
N LEU A 3 6.28 -20.65 -34.02
CA LEU A 3 5.23 -21.62 -34.28
C LEU A 3 5.59 -22.93 -33.59
N ILE A 4 5.01 -23.18 -32.42
CA ILE A 4 5.40 -24.28 -31.52
C ILE A 4 4.18 -25.07 -31.04
N PRO A 5 4.32 -26.38 -30.75
CA PRO A 5 3.29 -27.10 -30.04
C PRO A 5 3.15 -26.51 -28.63
N LEU A 6 1.92 -26.23 -28.21
CA LEU A 6 1.64 -25.96 -26.80
C LEU A 6 1.37 -27.27 -26.10
N LYS A 7 1.85 -27.38 -24.87
CA LYS A 7 1.68 -28.55 -24.02
C LYS A 7 0.98 -28.20 -22.71
N ASP A 8 0.28 -29.17 -22.17
CA ASP A 8 -0.35 -29.09 -20.84
C ASP A 8 0.60 -29.55 -19.72
N GLN A 9 0.07 -29.58 -18.50
CA GLN A 9 0.80 -30.00 -17.29
C GLN A 9 1.24 -31.47 -17.27
N PHE A 10 0.79 -32.29 -18.22
CA PHE A 10 1.15 -33.71 -18.36
C PHE A 10 2.05 -33.95 -19.59
N ASP A 11 2.66 -32.88 -20.12
CA ASP A 11 3.52 -32.88 -21.31
C ASP A 11 2.80 -33.37 -22.59
N GLN A 12 1.46 -33.34 -22.62
CA GLN A 12 0.66 -33.68 -23.79
C GLN A 12 0.43 -32.45 -24.66
N GLN A 13 0.40 -32.65 -25.98
CA GLN A 13 0.12 -31.56 -26.92
C GLN A 13 -1.34 -31.13 -26.79
N ILE A 14 -1.57 -29.83 -26.64
CA ILE A 14 -2.90 -29.24 -26.61
C ILE A 14 -3.51 -29.29 -28.01
N ILE A 15 -4.70 -29.89 -28.10
CA ILE A 15 -5.52 -29.90 -29.31
C ILE A 15 -6.74 -28.98 -29.07
N PRO A 16 -6.82 -27.78 -29.69
CA PRO A 16 -7.87 -26.78 -29.43
C PRO A 16 -9.31 -27.23 -29.69
N THR A 17 -9.50 -28.36 -30.36
CA THR A 17 -10.80 -28.93 -30.72
C THR A 17 -11.26 -30.04 -29.79
N GLU A 18 -10.43 -30.45 -28.83
CA GLU A 18 -10.86 -31.38 -27.77
C GLU A 18 -11.99 -30.79 -26.94
N ALA A 19 -12.79 -31.67 -26.31
CA ALA A 19 -13.95 -31.25 -25.53
C ALA A 19 -13.54 -30.47 -24.27
N ASN A 20 -12.49 -30.93 -23.58
CA ASN A 20 -12.00 -30.35 -22.32
C ASN A 20 -10.47 -30.21 -22.36
N PRO A 21 -9.91 -29.33 -23.20
CA PRO A 21 -8.47 -29.16 -23.30
C PRO A 21 -7.92 -28.53 -22.00
N LEU A 22 -6.78 -29.06 -21.54
CA LEU A 22 -6.06 -28.58 -20.37
C LEU A 22 -5.38 -27.23 -20.65
N PRO A 23 -5.12 -26.40 -19.60
CA PRO A 23 -4.42 -25.14 -19.78
C PRO A 23 -2.97 -25.33 -20.21
N PHE A 24 -2.42 -24.28 -20.82
CA PHE A 24 -1.02 -24.22 -21.25
C PHE A 24 -0.08 -24.30 -20.04
N SER A 25 0.88 -25.22 -20.10
CA SER A 25 2.02 -25.31 -19.20
C SER A 25 3.24 -24.64 -19.85
N ALA A 26 3.76 -23.61 -19.18
CA ALA A 26 4.99 -22.94 -19.58
C ALA A 26 6.20 -23.87 -19.39
N ARG A 27 6.15 -24.73 -18.36
CA ARG A 27 7.18 -25.73 -18.10
C ARG A 27 7.41 -26.63 -19.30
N PHE A 28 6.35 -27.23 -19.84
CA PHE A 28 6.49 -28.21 -20.91
C PHE A 28 6.52 -27.59 -22.31
N SER A 29 5.78 -26.49 -22.54
CA SER A 29 5.77 -25.83 -23.84
C SER A 29 7.10 -25.14 -24.19
N CYS A 30 7.79 -24.60 -23.19
CA CYS A 30 9.06 -23.89 -23.39
C CYS A 30 10.30 -24.79 -23.23
N ALA A 31 10.17 -25.93 -22.52
CA ALA A 31 11.26 -26.87 -22.24
C ALA A 31 12.10 -27.31 -23.45
N PRO A 32 11.54 -27.57 -24.66
CA PRO A 32 12.32 -28.02 -25.80
C PRO A 32 13.46 -27.07 -26.21
N CYS A 33 13.36 -25.79 -25.84
CA CYS A 33 14.36 -24.76 -26.14
C CYS A 33 15.02 -24.15 -24.88
N HIS A 34 14.42 -24.34 -23.70
CA HIS A 34 14.83 -23.66 -22.48
C HIS A 34 14.79 -24.58 -21.25
N GLU A 35 15.82 -24.54 -20.41
CA GLU A 35 15.85 -25.36 -19.20
C GLU A 35 15.07 -24.70 -18.04
N TYR A 36 13.83 -25.14 -17.81
CA TYR A 36 12.98 -24.63 -16.73
C TYR A 36 13.66 -24.71 -15.34
N ALA A 37 14.43 -25.77 -15.10
CA ALA A 37 15.18 -25.97 -13.86
C ALA A 37 16.30 -24.93 -13.66
N ALA A 38 16.88 -24.39 -14.73
CA ALA A 38 17.84 -23.28 -14.65
C ALA A 38 17.10 -21.96 -14.39
N ILE A 39 16.00 -21.71 -15.11
CA ILE A 39 15.20 -20.49 -15.03
C ILE A 39 14.64 -20.26 -13.63
N ARG A 40 14.11 -21.30 -12.96
CA ARG A 40 13.47 -21.19 -11.64
C ARG A 40 14.39 -20.67 -10.52
N ASN A 41 15.70 -20.60 -10.76
CA ASN A 41 16.67 -20.06 -9.81
C ASN A 41 16.79 -18.53 -9.89
N GLY A 42 16.16 -17.89 -10.88
CA GLY A 42 16.15 -16.44 -11.03
C GLY A 42 15.48 -15.69 -9.87
N LEU A 43 15.84 -14.42 -9.67
CA LEU A 43 15.43 -13.62 -8.51
C LEU A 43 13.92 -13.39 -8.38
N HIS A 44 13.18 -13.49 -9.48
CA HIS A 44 11.71 -13.39 -9.48
C HIS A 44 11.02 -14.69 -9.03
N PHE A 45 11.73 -15.83 -9.06
CA PHE A 45 11.17 -17.17 -8.83
C PHE A 45 11.72 -17.85 -7.58
N ASN A 46 12.84 -17.35 -7.05
CA ASN A 46 13.60 -18.00 -5.97
C ASN A 46 13.32 -17.43 -4.56
N ALA A 47 12.17 -16.78 -4.33
CA ALA A 47 11.91 -16.03 -3.11
C ALA A 47 12.16 -16.85 -1.82
N ALA A 48 11.75 -18.12 -1.81
CA ALA A 48 11.92 -19.04 -0.67
C ALA A 48 13.23 -19.83 -0.65
N THR A 49 13.98 -19.84 -1.76
CA THR A 49 15.16 -20.70 -1.94
C THR A 49 16.48 -19.91 -2.04
N ALA A 50 16.42 -18.57 -2.13
CA ALA A 50 17.59 -17.73 -2.29
C ALA A 50 18.53 -17.79 -1.07
N ALA A 51 19.71 -18.39 -1.25
CA ALA A 51 20.74 -18.46 -0.22
C ALA A 51 21.40 -17.09 0.06
N ASN A 52 21.68 -16.30 -0.99
CA ASN A 52 22.15 -14.93 -0.89
C ASN A 52 21.24 -14.00 -1.70
N PRO A 53 20.28 -13.31 -1.07
CA PRO A 53 19.36 -12.41 -1.78
C PRO A 53 19.99 -11.06 -2.15
N GLY A 54 21.21 -10.76 -1.68
CA GLY A 54 21.86 -9.45 -1.83
C GLY A 54 21.05 -8.30 -1.23
N ARG A 55 21.08 -7.13 -1.88
CA ARG A 55 20.34 -5.92 -1.43
C ARG A 55 18.84 -6.20 -1.24
N ALA A 56 18.24 -5.65 -0.17
CA ALA A 56 16.81 -5.79 0.07
C ALA A 56 15.96 -5.16 -1.04
N GLY A 57 14.83 -5.79 -1.36
CA GLY A 57 13.80 -5.27 -2.25
C GLY A 57 12.53 -4.89 -1.48
N GLU A 58 11.49 -4.53 -2.21
CA GLU A 58 10.17 -4.28 -1.61
C GLU A 58 9.63 -5.57 -0.97
N PRO A 59 9.28 -5.56 0.34
CA PRO A 59 8.66 -6.70 0.99
C PRO A 59 7.24 -6.92 0.44
N TRP A 60 6.69 -8.11 0.63
CA TRP A 60 5.24 -8.28 0.54
C TRP A 60 4.60 -7.65 1.78
N VAL A 61 3.33 -7.27 1.74
CA VAL A 61 2.65 -6.72 2.92
C VAL A 61 1.32 -7.43 3.08
N TRP A 62 1.16 -8.17 4.18
CA TRP A 62 -0.15 -8.72 4.54
C TRP A 62 -1.00 -7.59 5.10
N VAL A 63 -2.01 -7.20 4.32
CA VAL A 63 -2.95 -6.14 4.63
C VAL A 63 -4.28 -6.77 5.00
N ASP A 64 -4.78 -6.46 6.19
CA ASP A 64 -6.16 -6.70 6.61
C ASP A 64 -6.72 -5.41 7.21
N GLU A 65 -7.59 -4.73 6.46
CA GLU A 65 -8.12 -3.42 6.81
C GLU A 65 -8.98 -3.46 8.08
N LYS A 66 -9.73 -4.57 8.26
CA LYS A 66 -10.65 -4.77 9.39
C LYS A 66 -9.92 -4.79 10.73
N THR A 67 -8.79 -5.49 10.81
CA THR A 67 -7.95 -5.55 12.02
C THR A 67 -6.88 -4.47 12.05
N GLY A 68 -6.72 -3.68 10.98
CA GLY A 68 -5.60 -2.75 10.86
C GLY A 68 -4.24 -3.45 10.77
N THR A 69 -4.18 -4.68 10.26
CA THR A 69 -2.92 -5.39 10.08
C THR A 69 -2.24 -4.95 8.79
N LEU A 70 -1.00 -4.50 8.90
CA LEU A 70 -0.03 -4.17 7.85
C LEU A 70 1.29 -4.84 8.22
N LEU A 71 1.46 -6.12 7.87
CA LEU A 71 2.64 -6.91 8.26
C LEU A 71 3.58 -7.14 7.07
N PRO A 72 4.80 -6.56 7.08
CA PRO A 72 5.81 -6.81 6.04
C PRO A 72 6.28 -8.28 6.04
N LEU A 73 6.24 -8.93 4.89
CA LEU A 73 6.57 -10.34 4.73
C LEU A 73 7.69 -10.56 3.72
N SER A 74 8.57 -11.49 4.05
CA SER A 74 9.64 -11.93 3.16
C SER A 74 10.22 -13.26 3.62
N TYR A 75 10.32 -14.24 2.71
CA TYR A 75 11.12 -15.45 2.93
C TYR A 75 12.63 -15.17 2.98
N ARG A 76 13.06 -14.03 2.42
CA ARG A 76 14.42 -13.53 2.59
C ARG A 76 14.51 -12.82 3.94
N LYS A 77 15.55 -13.11 4.72
CA LYS A 77 15.78 -12.56 6.08
C LYS A 77 16.14 -11.05 6.06
N TRP A 78 15.26 -10.22 5.53
CA TRP A 78 15.39 -8.76 5.50
C TRP A 78 14.97 -8.17 6.85
N ALA A 79 15.66 -7.11 7.27
CA ALA A 79 15.37 -6.44 8.53
C ALA A 79 13.93 -5.91 8.56
N GLY A 80 13.21 -6.21 9.65
CA GLY A 80 11.82 -5.78 9.87
C GLY A 80 10.76 -6.51 9.04
N ALA A 81 11.12 -7.53 8.24
CA ALA A 81 10.16 -8.41 7.57
C ALA A 81 10.03 -9.74 8.30
N TRP A 82 8.81 -10.28 8.32
CA TRP A 82 8.53 -11.58 8.91
C TRP A 82 8.55 -12.69 7.87
N ASP A 83 9.01 -13.86 8.28
CA ASP A 83 8.87 -15.07 7.47
C ASP A 83 7.38 -15.46 7.40
N PRO A 84 6.80 -15.65 6.20
CA PRO A 84 5.39 -16.02 6.06
C PRO A 84 4.99 -17.25 6.87
N ALA A 85 5.85 -18.28 6.94
CA ALA A 85 5.55 -19.50 7.68
C ALA A 85 5.56 -19.24 9.20
N ALA A 86 6.41 -18.34 9.68
CA ALA A 86 6.48 -17.98 11.10
C ALA A 86 5.21 -17.25 11.60
N VAL A 87 4.44 -16.66 10.69
CA VAL A 87 3.14 -16.03 10.99
C VAL A 87 1.96 -16.92 10.58
N GLY A 88 2.26 -18.17 10.20
CA GLY A 88 1.30 -19.22 9.91
C GLY A 88 0.64 -19.12 8.53
N LEU A 89 1.25 -18.42 7.57
CA LEU A 89 0.81 -18.47 6.18
C LEU A 89 1.42 -19.69 5.48
N THR A 90 0.56 -20.48 4.85
CA THR A 90 0.97 -21.58 3.97
C THR A 90 1.38 -21.06 2.59
N PRO A 91 2.04 -21.88 1.74
CA PRO A 91 2.27 -21.53 0.33
C PRO A 91 0.98 -21.18 -0.42
N TRP A 92 -0.13 -21.82 -0.07
CA TRP A 92 -1.46 -21.53 -0.62
C TRP A 92 -1.92 -20.13 -0.23
N ASP A 93 -1.90 -19.80 1.07
CA ASP A 93 -2.30 -18.48 1.56
C ASP A 93 -1.45 -17.37 0.93
N PHE A 94 -0.13 -17.61 0.83
CA PHE A 94 0.79 -16.67 0.21
C PHE A 94 0.46 -16.44 -1.27
N THR A 95 0.13 -17.52 -2.00
CA THR A 95 -0.22 -17.45 -3.42
C THR A 95 -1.54 -16.69 -3.63
N LEU A 96 -2.55 -16.91 -2.80
CA LEU A 96 -3.80 -16.14 -2.84
C LEU A 96 -3.57 -14.66 -2.51
N LEU A 97 -2.76 -14.38 -1.49
CA LEU A 97 -2.50 -13.02 -1.04
C LEU A 97 -1.64 -12.23 -2.02
N PHE A 98 -0.72 -12.85 -2.77
CA PHE A 98 0.30 -12.12 -3.53
C PHE A 98 0.43 -12.53 -4.99
N GLY A 99 -0.14 -13.66 -5.41
CA GLY A 99 -0.03 -14.23 -6.75
C GLY A 99 -0.40 -13.26 -7.88
N ARG A 100 -1.31 -12.32 -7.62
CA ARG A 100 -1.69 -11.23 -8.55
C ARG A 100 -0.52 -10.38 -9.07
N HIS A 101 0.62 -10.35 -8.38
CA HIS A 101 1.85 -9.65 -8.79
C HIS A 101 3.09 -10.55 -8.69
N MET A 102 2.90 -11.88 -8.65
CA MET A 102 3.99 -12.85 -8.79
C MET A 102 4.17 -13.19 -10.27
N ALA A 103 5.41 -13.49 -10.67
CA ALA A 103 5.71 -13.99 -12.02
C ALA A 103 5.46 -15.51 -12.15
N GLY A 104 4.78 -16.12 -11.17
CA GLY A 104 4.67 -17.57 -11.00
C GLY A 104 5.96 -18.20 -10.46
N GLY A 105 5.94 -19.52 -10.33
CA GLY A 105 7.05 -20.29 -9.78
C GLY A 105 7.28 -20.14 -8.28
N GLY A 106 8.34 -20.80 -7.81
CA GLY A 106 8.76 -20.73 -6.41
C GLY A 106 7.68 -21.23 -5.46
N VAL A 107 7.25 -20.37 -4.54
CA VAL A 107 6.24 -20.68 -3.50
C VAL A 107 4.88 -21.05 -4.09
N ALA A 108 4.58 -20.62 -5.32
CA ALA A 108 3.31 -20.92 -5.98
C ALA A 108 3.35 -22.22 -6.81
N GLU A 109 4.47 -22.95 -6.76
CA GLU A 109 4.63 -24.31 -7.27
C GLU A 109 5.06 -25.22 -6.11
N PRO A 110 4.11 -25.68 -5.27
CA PRO A 110 4.43 -26.53 -4.13
C PRO A 110 5.00 -27.89 -4.57
N ASP A 111 5.67 -28.58 -3.65
CA ASP A 111 6.21 -29.91 -3.91
C ASP A 111 5.07 -30.94 -4.09
N GLU A 112 5.33 -32.06 -4.78
CA GLU A 112 4.29 -33.05 -5.10
C GLU A 112 3.54 -33.59 -3.88
N PHE A 113 4.23 -33.75 -2.74
CA PHE A 113 3.61 -34.24 -1.50
C PHE A 113 2.62 -33.24 -0.88
N GLU A 114 2.66 -31.96 -1.26
CA GLU A 114 1.70 -30.94 -0.84
C GLU A 114 0.47 -30.87 -1.76
N VAL A 115 0.56 -31.46 -2.95
CA VAL A 115 -0.55 -31.63 -3.91
C VAL A 115 -1.18 -33.00 -3.68
N THR A 116 -1.85 -33.14 -2.54
CA THR A 116 -2.55 -34.38 -2.17
C THR A 116 -3.97 -34.41 -2.73
N PRO A 117 -4.58 -35.59 -2.93
CA PRO A 117 -6.00 -35.70 -3.25
C PRO A 117 -6.87 -34.92 -2.24
N GLY A 118 -7.75 -34.06 -2.74
CA GLY A 118 -8.60 -33.16 -1.96
C GLY A 118 -7.93 -31.87 -1.48
N SER A 119 -6.65 -31.66 -1.78
CA SER A 119 -6.01 -30.35 -1.59
C SER A 119 -6.58 -29.35 -2.60
N ARG A 120 -6.64 -28.07 -2.23
CA ARG A 120 -7.07 -27.03 -3.18
C ARG A 120 -6.15 -26.89 -4.40
N TRP A 121 -4.88 -27.30 -4.28
CA TRP A 121 -3.93 -27.32 -5.40
C TRP A 121 -4.33 -28.26 -6.53
N GLU A 122 -5.09 -29.32 -6.25
CA GLU A 122 -5.56 -30.28 -7.25
C GLU A 122 -6.52 -29.60 -8.24
N VAL A 123 -7.60 -28.99 -7.73
CA VAL A 123 -8.58 -28.28 -8.56
C VAL A 123 -8.06 -26.97 -9.16
N SER A 124 -7.16 -26.28 -8.45
CA SER A 124 -6.63 -24.98 -8.88
C SER A 124 -5.48 -25.09 -9.88
N GLY A 125 -4.74 -26.19 -9.85
CA GLY A 125 -3.44 -26.30 -10.50
C GLY A 125 -2.37 -25.45 -9.81
N ARG A 126 -1.15 -25.47 -10.38
CA ARG A 126 0.01 -24.69 -9.90
C ARG A 126 0.12 -23.37 -10.65
N VAL A 127 0.71 -22.35 -10.03
CA VAL A 127 1.08 -21.12 -10.74
C VAL A 127 2.51 -21.27 -11.26
N GLU A 128 2.67 -21.91 -12.43
CA GLU A 128 3.96 -22.03 -13.10
C GLU A 128 4.56 -20.65 -13.45
N ILE A 129 5.87 -20.61 -13.71
CA ILE A 129 6.57 -19.42 -14.21
C ILE A 129 5.87 -18.94 -15.49
N ASN A 130 5.31 -17.74 -15.43
CA ASN A 130 4.58 -17.15 -16.55
C ASN A 130 5.56 -16.51 -17.55
N CYS A 131 6.18 -17.34 -18.38
CA CYS A 131 7.11 -16.91 -19.43
C CYS A 131 6.51 -15.81 -20.32
N LEU A 132 5.22 -15.97 -20.68
CA LEU A 132 4.50 -15.04 -21.55
C LEU A 132 4.16 -13.71 -20.87
N GLY A 133 4.10 -13.68 -19.54
CA GLY A 133 3.95 -12.43 -18.78
C GLY A 133 5.03 -11.40 -19.09
N CYS A 134 6.24 -11.85 -19.45
CA CYS A 134 7.34 -10.97 -19.85
C CYS A 134 7.64 -11.03 -21.36
N HIS A 135 7.56 -12.22 -21.96
CA HIS A 135 8.03 -12.44 -23.33
C HIS A 135 6.94 -12.36 -24.41
N ASN A 136 5.66 -12.19 -24.06
CA ASN A 136 4.60 -12.04 -25.06
C ASN A 136 4.65 -10.65 -25.69
N GLY A 137 5.02 -10.60 -26.97
CA GLY A 137 5.02 -9.40 -27.80
C GLY A 137 3.63 -8.90 -28.16
N SER A 138 2.59 -9.71 -27.93
CA SER A 138 1.20 -9.30 -28.17
C SER A 138 0.75 -8.20 -27.20
N ASN A 139 0.13 -7.16 -27.73
CA ASN A 139 -0.57 -6.14 -26.95
C ASN A 139 -1.79 -6.69 -26.18
N ALA A 140 -2.19 -7.94 -26.46
CA ALA A 140 -3.30 -8.59 -25.79
C ALA A 140 -2.92 -9.17 -24.41
N GLN A 141 -1.62 -9.28 -24.08
CA GLN A 141 -1.14 -9.73 -22.78
C GLN A 141 -1.69 -8.86 -21.65
N ASP A 142 -2.42 -9.47 -20.72
CA ASP A 142 -3.27 -8.77 -19.74
C ASP A 142 -2.97 -9.22 -18.29
N GLN A 143 -2.25 -8.37 -17.55
CA GLN A 143 -1.97 -8.60 -16.12
C GLN A 143 -3.23 -8.53 -15.25
N SER A 144 -4.23 -7.76 -15.65
CA SER A 144 -5.48 -7.69 -14.88
C SER A 144 -6.24 -9.00 -14.97
N GLU A 145 -6.19 -9.65 -16.15
CA GLU A 145 -6.73 -10.99 -16.31
C GLU A 145 -5.96 -12.03 -15.48
N TRP A 146 -4.63 -11.98 -15.47
CA TRP A 146 -3.82 -12.79 -14.54
C TRP A 146 -4.30 -12.66 -13.09
N ALA A 147 -4.42 -11.42 -12.59
CA ALA A 147 -4.83 -11.15 -11.23
C ALA A 147 -6.25 -11.68 -10.91
N LYS A 148 -7.19 -11.57 -11.86
CA LYS A 148 -8.55 -12.14 -11.71
C LYS A 148 -8.50 -13.65 -11.61
N GLN A 149 -7.72 -14.33 -12.45
CA GLN A 149 -7.62 -15.79 -12.42
C GLN A 149 -6.99 -16.29 -11.13
N ILE A 150 -5.97 -15.61 -10.60
CA ILE A 150 -5.43 -15.92 -9.26
C ILE A 150 -6.52 -15.83 -8.18
N LEU A 151 -7.35 -14.79 -8.20
CA LEU A 151 -8.42 -14.62 -7.20
C LEU A 151 -9.61 -15.58 -7.38
N ARG A 152 -9.78 -16.15 -8.56
CA ARG A 152 -10.73 -17.24 -8.82
C ARG A 152 -10.17 -18.60 -8.41
N GLU A 153 -8.94 -18.63 -7.91
CA GLU A 153 -8.16 -19.83 -7.63
C GLU A 153 -7.87 -20.65 -8.90
N ASN A 154 -7.94 -20.04 -10.09
CA ASN A 154 -7.70 -20.68 -11.39
C ASN A 154 -6.20 -20.64 -11.73
N PHE A 155 -5.36 -21.14 -10.84
CA PHE A 155 -3.90 -20.97 -10.89
C PHE A 155 -3.27 -21.50 -12.17
N GLY A 156 -3.55 -22.75 -12.55
CA GLY A 156 -3.02 -23.36 -13.78
C GLY A 156 -3.48 -22.67 -15.07
N TRP A 157 -4.60 -21.96 -15.02
CA TRP A 157 -5.19 -21.28 -16.17
C TRP A 157 -4.75 -19.83 -16.33
N ALA A 158 -4.15 -19.24 -15.30
CA ALA A 158 -3.88 -17.81 -15.24
C ALA A 158 -2.98 -17.33 -16.41
N ALA A 159 -1.94 -18.08 -16.75
CA ALA A 159 -1.05 -17.75 -17.88
C ALA A 159 -1.78 -17.83 -19.23
N THR A 160 -2.64 -18.84 -19.41
CA THR A 160 -3.41 -19.04 -20.65
C THR A 160 -4.36 -17.87 -20.90
N ALA A 161 -5.10 -17.47 -19.87
CA ALA A 161 -6.03 -16.34 -19.92
C ALA A 161 -5.31 -15.01 -20.15
N ALA A 162 -4.24 -14.77 -19.39
CA ALA A 162 -3.48 -13.52 -19.44
C ALA A 162 -2.78 -13.34 -20.80
N ALA A 163 -2.29 -14.42 -21.42
CA ALA A 163 -1.64 -14.37 -22.73
C ALA A 163 -2.63 -14.29 -23.91
N LYS A 164 -3.94 -14.39 -23.64
CA LYS A 164 -5.01 -14.45 -24.66
C LYS A 164 -4.82 -15.60 -25.66
N ILE A 165 -4.28 -16.72 -25.19
CA ILE A 165 -4.18 -17.97 -25.97
C ILE A 165 -5.53 -18.70 -25.96
N GLY A 166 -6.30 -18.51 -24.90
CA GLY A 166 -7.67 -18.99 -24.78
C GLY A 166 -8.46 -18.19 -23.75
N GLU A 167 -9.77 -18.26 -23.86
CA GLU A 167 -10.70 -17.73 -22.86
C GLU A 167 -10.84 -18.73 -21.71
N VAL A 168 -10.74 -18.24 -20.48
CA VAL A 168 -10.85 -19.07 -19.28
C VAL A 168 -12.14 -18.74 -18.54
N GLY A 169 -13.00 -19.74 -18.40
CA GLY A 169 -14.23 -19.66 -17.62
C GLY A 169 -14.17 -20.55 -16.38
N GLY A 170 -15.26 -20.56 -15.60
CA GLY A 170 -15.34 -21.26 -14.32
C GLY A 170 -14.48 -20.63 -13.22
N MET A 171 -14.64 -21.14 -12.00
CA MET A 171 -13.91 -20.70 -10.82
C MET A 171 -13.63 -21.90 -9.93
N ALA A 172 -12.36 -22.22 -9.72
CA ALA A 172 -11.96 -23.28 -8.81
C ALA A 172 -12.52 -22.99 -7.41
N SER A 173 -12.53 -21.73 -6.96
CA SER A 173 -13.07 -21.32 -5.66
C SER A 173 -14.54 -21.64 -5.41
N ARG A 174 -15.31 -22.01 -6.45
CA ARG A 174 -16.74 -22.35 -6.34
C ARG A 174 -17.02 -23.86 -6.36
N VAL A 175 -16.01 -24.69 -6.58
CA VAL A 175 -16.12 -26.15 -6.56
C VAL A 175 -15.30 -26.74 -5.41
N ARG A 176 -15.55 -28.01 -5.06
CA ARG A 176 -14.83 -28.68 -3.97
C ARG A 176 -13.34 -28.84 -4.32
N GLY A 177 -12.48 -28.89 -3.31
CA GLY A 177 -11.03 -29.11 -3.50
C GLY A 177 -10.69 -30.44 -4.16
N THR A 178 -11.56 -31.44 -3.98
CA THR A 178 -11.45 -32.77 -4.59
C THR A 178 -11.90 -32.83 -6.06
N TRP A 179 -12.30 -31.69 -6.65
CA TRP A 179 -12.75 -31.67 -8.04
C TRP A 179 -11.54 -31.79 -8.96
N ASP A 180 -11.46 -32.88 -9.70
CA ASP A 180 -10.42 -33.10 -10.68
C ASP A 180 -10.86 -32.59 -12.06
N ILE A 181 -9.89 -32.24 -12.90
CA ILE A 181 -10.16 -31.75 -14.25
C ILE A 181 -10.86 -32.77 -15.14
N TYR A 182 -10.70 -34.06 -14.84
CA TYR A 182 -11.36 -35.17 -15.54
C TYR A 182 -12.77 -35.46 -15.02
N ASP A 183 -13.18 -34.91 -13.88
CA ASP A 183 -14.56 -35.00 -13.39
C ASP A 183 -15.54 -34.26 -14.32
N GLY A 184 -15.02 -33.36 -15.17
CA GLY A 184 -15.82 -32.63 -16.15
C GLY A 184 -16.67 -31.53 -15.52
N PRO A 185 -17.75 -31.09 -16.19
CA PRO A 185 -18.67 -30.08 -15.65
C PRO A 185 -19.39 -30.57 -14.39
N ASN A 186 -19.74 -29.64 -13.50
CA ASN A 186 -20.54 -29.97 -12.33
C ASN A 186 -21.97 -30.37 -12.74
N PRO A 187 -22.41 -31.63 -12.46
CA PRO A 187 -23.73 -32.10 -12.87
C PRO A 187 -24.86 -31.45 -12.05
N ASP A 188 -24.56 -30.97 -10.84
CA ASP A 188 -25.55 -30.42 -9.92
C ASP A 188 -25.75 -28.91 -10.12
N ASP A 189 -24.77 -28.21 -10.70
CA ASP A 189 -24.81 -26.75 -10.90
C ASP A 189 -23.90 -26.32 -12.06
N THR A 190 -24.54 -26.09 -13.21
CA THR A 190 -23.86 -25.65 -14.44
C THR A 190 -23.74 -24.14 -14.59
N GLU A 191 -24.24 -23.36 -13.63
CA GLU A 191 -24.32 -21.89 -13.74
C GLU A 191 -23.38 -21.20 -12.75
N TRP A 192 -23.34 -21.65 -11.49
CA TRP A 192 -22.58 -20.97 -10.44
C TRP A 192 -21.31 -21.73 -10.04
N ALA A 193 -21.40 -23.01 -9.70
CA ALA A 193 -20.28 -23.88 -9.31
C ALA A 193 -19.64 -24.59 -10.52
N VAL A 194 -19.18 -23.81 -11.49
CA VAL A 194 -18.54 -24.32 -12.73
C VAL A 194 -17.03 -24.46 -12.52
N PRO A 195 -16.43 -25.65 -12.71
CA PRO A 195 -14.99 -25.84 -12.61
C PRO A 195 -14.24 -25.09 -13.72
N PRO A 196 -12.95 -24.76 -13.53
CA PRO A 196 -12.19 -24.01 -14.52
C PRO A 196 -12.07 -24.75 -15.85
N TYR A 197 -12.18 -24.02 -16.96
CA TYR A 197 -12.02 -24.58 -18.31
C TYR A 197 -11.36 -23.57 -19.25
N VAL A 198 -10.79 -24.06 -20.36
CA VAL A 198 -10.23 -23.23 -21.43
C VAL A 198 -11.03 -23.41 -22.72
N ARG A 199 -11.31 -22.31 -23.41
CA ARG A 199 -11.68 -22.29 -24.82
C ARG A 199 -10.55 -21.63 -25.61
N TYR A 200 -9.73 -22.45 -26.26
CA TYR A 200 -8.59 -21.97 -27.04
C TYR A 200 -9.03 -21.16 -28.26
N ASP A 201 -8.31 -20.07 -28.55
CA ASP A 201 -8.48 -19.34 -29.81
C ASP A 201 -7.91 -20.17 -30.96
N ARG A 202 -8.81 -20.80 -31.72
CA ARG A 202 -8.44 -21.65 -32.85
C ARG A 202 -7.71 -20.89 -33.95
N GLY A 203 -7.86 -19.57 -34.04
CA GLY A 203 -7.15 -18.73 -35.00
C GLY A 203 -5.63 -18.68 -34.76
N LEU A 204 -5.19 -19.01 -33.54
CA LEU A 204 -3.77 -19.08 -33.20
C LEU A 204 -3.10 -20.40 -33.62
N PHE A 205 -3.87 -21.44 -33.92
CA PHE A 205 -3.34 -22.78 -34.16
C PHE A 205 -3.39 -23.16 -35.64
N ASP A 206 -2.31 -23.77 -36.12
CA ASP A 206 -2.28 -24.35 -37.46
C ASP A 206 -2.96 -25.74 -37.50
N SER A 207 -3.04 -26.33 -38.70
CA SER A 207 -3.61 -27.66 -38.91
C SER A 207 -2.83 -28.80 -38.25
N LYS A 208 -1.65 -28.54 -37.68
CA LYS A 208 -0.84 -29.47 -36.89
C LYS A 208 -0.93 -29.18 -35.39
N HIS A 209 -1.88 -28.34 -34.99
CA HIS A 209 -2.11 -27.92 -33.60
C HIS A 209 -0.88 -27.24 -32.97
N ARG A 210 -0.10 -26.50 -33.77
CA ARG A 210 0.96 -25.62 -33.27
C ARG A 210 0.44 -24.20 -33.17
N ALA A 211 0.72 -23.51 -32.06
CA ALA A 211 0.30 -22.14 -31.85
C ALA A 211 1.33 -21.15 -32.39
N LEU A 212 0.85 -20.10 -33.07
CA LEU A 212 1.63 -18.95 -33.47
C LEU A 212 1.69 -17.95 -32.31
N LEU A 213 2.86 -17.84 -31.68
CA LEU A 213 3.11 -16.92 -30.57
C LEU A 213 4.09 -15.82 -30.97
N ASP A 214 3.77 -14.57 -30.62
CA ASP A 214 4.76 -13.51 -30.70
C ASP A 214 5.59 -13.48 -29.43
N ILE A 215 6.78 -14.08 -29.48
CA ILE A 215 7.71 -14.14 -28.34
C ILE A 215 8.89 -13.22 -28.64
N VAL A 216 9.14 -12.27 -27.75
CA VAL A 216 10.22 -11.30 -27.84
C VAL A 216 11.36 -11.66 -26.89
N HIS A 217 12.60 -11.50 -27.34
CA HIS A 217 13.77 -11.72 -26.48
C HIS A 217 13.90 -10.63 -25.39
N LYS A 218 13.59 -9.38 -25.75
CA LYS A 218 13.62 -8.22 -24.83
C LYS A 218 12.19 -7.82 -24.47
N PRO A 219 11.73 -8.08 -23.24
CA PRO A 219 10.46 -7.57 -22.74
C PRO A 219 10.34 -6.05 -22.87
N SER A 220 9.12 -5.58 -23.09
CA SER A 220 8.77 -4.17 -23.00
C SER A 220 8.59 -3.72 -21.54
N ASP A 221 8.74 -2.43 -21.29
CA ASP A 221 8.74 -1.86 -19.93
C ASP A 221 7.39 -2.01 -19.21
N ASP A 222 6.27 -2.00 -19.95
CA ASP A 222 4.94 -2.22 -19.40
C ASP A 222 4.81 -3.58 -18.69
N ARG A 223 5.56 -4.59 -19.13
CA ARG A 223 5.60 -5.92 -18.46
C ARG A 223 6.20 -5.83 -17.06
N CYS A 224 7.23 -4.99 -16.92
CA CYS A 224 7.89 -4.75 -15.64
C CYS A 224 7.01 -3.88 -14.74
N LEU A 225 6.47 -2.80 -15.31
CA LEU A 225 5.65 -1.81 -14.60
C LEU A 225 4.33 -2.39 -14.09
N ALA A 226 3.83 -3.48 -14.68
CA ALA A 226 2.68 -4.22 -14.15
C ALA A 226 2.87 -4.65 -12.68
N CYS A 227 4.11 -4.92 -12.24
CA CYS A 227 4.44 -5.30 -10.86
C CYS A 227 5.36 -4.30 -10.13
N HIS A 228 6.05 -3.42 -10.86
CA HIS A 228 7.04 -2.50 -10.30
C HIS A 228 6.65 -1.02 -10.35
N ALA A 229 5.46 -0.67 -10.86
CA ALA A 229 5.04 0.73 -10.89
C ALA A 229 4.88 1.31 -9.49
N ALA A 230 5.23 2.59 -9.39
CA ALA A 230 4.93 3.45 -8.26
C ALA A 230 4.29 4.74 -8.77
N ALA A 231 3.38 5.31 -7.99
CA ALA A 231 2.76 6.59 -8.30
C ALA A 231 2.54 7.41 -7.03
N PRO A 232 2.83 8.73 -7.04
CA PRO A 232 2.46 9.61 -5.93
C PRO A 232 0.95 9.61 -5.69
N VAL A 233 0.55 9.65 -4.42
CA VAL A 233 -0.87 9.74 -4.03
C VAL A 233 -1.42 11.12 -4.38
N ALA A 234 -2.62 11.14 -4.96
CA ALA A 234 -3.39 12.34 -5.32
C ALA A 234 -2.71 13.28 -6.35
N GLU A 235 -1.67 12.81 -7.05
CA GLU A 235 -1.08 13.55 -8.17
C GLU A 235 -1.42 12.89 -9.52
N PRO A 236 -1.91 13.66 -10.49
CA PRO A 236 -2.15 13.13 -11.83
C PRO A 236 -0.84 12.90 -12.58
N LYS A 237 -0.82 11.87 -13.44
CA LYS A 237 0.38 11.40 -14.17
C LYS A 237 1.13 12.50 -14.94
N TYR A 238 0.44 13.49 -15.50
CA TYR A 238 1.07 14.56 -16.29
C TYR A 238 1.96 15.52 -15.48
N LYS A 239 1.94 15.44 -14.14
CA LYS A 239 2.71 16.35 -13.27
C LYS A 239 4.14 15.90 -13.01
N TYR A 240 4.51 14.68 -13.38
CA TYR A 240 5.86 14.17 -13.16
C TYR A 240 6.45 13.59 -14.45
N ASP A 241 7.75 13.79 -14.61
CA ASP A 241 8.52 13.30 -15.75
C ASP A 241 8.82 11.79 -15.58
N GLU A 242 9.06 11.11 -16.70
CA GLU A 242 9.59 9.75 -16.69
C GLU A 242 11.10 9.73 -16.33
N ASP A 243 11.64 8.52 -16.12
CA ASP A 243 13.07 8.33 -15.91
C ASP A 243 13.87 8.85 -17.11
N VAL A 244 14.96 9.59 -16.86
CA VAL A 244 15.81 10.18 -17.90
C VAL A 244 16.36 9.14 -18.88
N HIS A 245 16.55 7.89 -18.44
CA HIS A 245 17.00 6.81 -19.31
C HIS A 245 15.88 6.33 -20.22
N SER A 246 14.64 6.20 -19.71
CA SER A 246 13.46 5.89 -20.51
C SER A 246 13.19 6.98 -21.55
N ALA A 247 13.29 8.25 -21.16
CA ALA A 247 13.20 9.40 -22.08
C ALA A 247 14.29 9.38 -23.17
N ALA A 248 15.43 8.74 -22.90
CA ALA A 248 16.52 8.52 -23.86
C ALA A 248 16.36 7.23 -24.71
N GLY A 249 15.24 6.50 -24.56
CA GLY A 249 14.95 5.28 -25.30
C GLY A 249 15.54 4.00 -24.69
N LEU A 250 16.07 4.05 -23.48
CA LEU A 250 16.55 2.85 -22.77
C LEU A 250 15.42 2.24 -21.94
N GLY A 251 14.99 1.03 -22.33
CA GLY A 251 14.05 0.25 -21.52
C GLY A 251 14.69 -0.37 -20.28
N CYS A 252 13.86 -0.89 -19.37
CA CYS A 252 14.23 -1.53 -18.10
C CYS A 252 15.35 -2.57 -18.30
N VAL A 253 15.19 -3.43 -19.30
CA VAL A 253 16.13 -4.53 -19.63
C VAL A 253 17.45 -4.06 -20.24
N SER A 254 17.62 -2.76 -20.48
CA SER A 254 18.92 -2.19 -20.87
C SER A 254 19.92 -2.29 -19.73
N CYS A 255 19.45 -2.10 -18.48
CA CYS A 255 20.21 -2.20 -17.24
C CYS A 255 19.94 -3.52 -16.50
N HIS A 256 18.68 -3.96 -16.47
CA HIS A 256 18.26 -5.20 -15.79
C HIS A 256 18.37 -6.40 -16.73
N ARG A 257 19.60 -6.87 -16.93
CA ARG A 257 19.90 -8.01 -17.82
C ARG A 257 20.03 -9.31 -17.05
N ASN A 258 19.84 -10.42 -17.75
CA ASN A 258 20.03 -11.78 -17.25
C ASN A 258 20.50 -12.69 -18.39
N ASP A 259 21.08 -13.82 -18.02
CA ASP A 259 21.28 -14.97 -18.90
C ASP A 259 20.10 -15.95 -18.78
N LEU A 260 20.28 -17.19 -19.26
CA LEU A 260 19.26 -18.24 -19.19
C LEU A 260 18.81 -18.57 -17.75
N SER A 261 19.65 -18.33 -16.73
CA SER A 261 19.28 -18.58 -15.33
C SER A 261 18.21 -17.60 -14.81
N HIS A 262 17.93 -16.52 -15.55
CA HIS A 262 17.05 -15.43 -15.13
C HIS A 262 17.48 -14.74 -13.81
N ALA A 263 18.74 -14.92 -13.42
CA ALA A 263 19.34 -14.13 -12.37
C ALA A 263 19.59 -12.71 -12.92
N MET A 264 18.75 -11.78 -12.49
CA MET A 264 18.66 -10.44 -13.07
C MET A 264 19.57 -9.45 -12.33
N VAL A 265 20.39 -8.72 -13.09
CA VAL A 265 21.21 -7.62 -12.60
C VAL A 265 20.32 -6.52 -12.02
N ARG A 266 20.65 -6.00 -10.85
CA ARG A 266 19.91 -4.91 -10.18
C ARG A 266 20.68 -3.59 -10.15
N GLY A 267 21.95 -3.58 -10.56
CA GLY A 267 22.73 -2.39 -10.89
C GLY A 267 23.15 -1.54 -9.69
N TYR A 268 23.31 -2.14 -8.50
CA TYR A 268 23.78 -1.43 -7.31
C TYR A 268 25.25 -1.67 -7.03
N GLU A 269 25.89 -0.68 -6.39
CA GLU A 269 27.30 -0.77 -6.05
C GLU A 269 27.59 -1.97 -5.14
N GLY A 270 28.52 -2.83 -5.58
CA GLY A 270 28.91 -4.05 -4.88
C GLY A 270 28.02 -5.26 -5.18
N GLU A 271 27.11 -5.21 -6.16
CA GLU A 271 26.32 -6.38 -6.58
C GLU A 271 27.19 -7.55 -7.05
N ALA A 272 28.33 -7.27 -7.70
CA ALA A 272 29.26 -8.32 -8.13
C ALA A 272 29.83 -9.15 -6.96
N LEU A 273 29.81 -8.64 -5.73
CA LEU A 273 30.19 -9.41 -4.54
C LEU A 273 29.10 -10.40 -4.12
N ASP A 274 27.83 -10.09 -4.37
CA ASP A 274 26.71 -10.98 -4.05
C ASP A 274 26.48 -12.03 -5.14
N SER A 275 26.68 -11.61 -6.39
CA SER A 275 26.47 -12.45 -7.59
C SER A 275 27.62 -12.28 -8.59
N PRO A 276 28.82 -12.85 -8.31
CA PRO A 276 29.99 -12.71 -9.17
C PRO A 276 29.76 -13.16 -10.62
N ALA A 277 28.96 -14.21 -10.81
CA ALA A 277 28.65 -14.78 -12.12
C ALA A 277 27.86 -13.82 -13.04
N LEU A 278 27.17 -12.82 -12.49
CA LEU A 278 26.35 -11.88 -13.27
C LEU A 278 27.12 -10.67 -13.79
N GLY A 279 28.30 -10.35 -13.23
CA GLY A 279 29.10 -9.20 -13.66
C GLY A 279 28.37 -7.86 -13.54
N GLY A 280 27.69 -7.60 -12.42
CA GLY A 280 26.79 -6.45 -12.25
C GLY A 280 27.46 -5.05 -12.26
N ASP A 281 28.78 -4.97 -12.06
CA ASP A 281 29.49 -3.68 -11.92
C ASP A 281 29.39 -2.80 -13.16
N ASP A 282 29.38 -3.41 -14.35
CA ASP A 282 29.20 -2.78 -15.65
C ASP A 282 27.83 -2.06 -15.81
N PHE A 283 26.85 -2.40 -14.98
CA PHE A 283 25.48 -1.89 -15.03
C PHE A 283 25.13 -0.98 -13.84
N THR A 284 26.11 -0.66 -13.00
CA THR A 284 25.96 0.39 -11.99
C THR A 284 25.98 1.77 -12.64
N CYS A 285 25.52 2.80 -11.89
CA CYS A 285 25.63 4.19 -12.35
C CYS A 285 27.09 4.54 -12.72
N ALA A 286 28.05 4.12 -11.90
CA ALA A 286 29.47 4.36 -12.14
C ALA A 286 29.98 3.56 -13.36
N GLY A 287 29.57 2.29 -13.50
CA GLY A 287 29.95 1.45 -14.63
C GLY A 287 29.62 2.09 -15.98
N CYS A 288 28.40 2.63 -16.13
CA CYS A 288 28.00 3.30 -17.38
C CYS A 288 28.63 4.69 -17.56
N HIS A 289 28.62 5.52 -16.52
CA HIS A 289 28.97 6.94 -16.64
C HIS A 289 30.45 7.26 -16.45
N LEU A 290 31.19 6.44 -15.72
CA LEU A 290 32.61 6.63 -15.40
C LEU A 290 33.50 5.56 -16.05
N GLY A 291 32.97 4.36 -16.29
CA GLY A 291 33.76 3.18 -16.66
C GLY A 291 34.60 2.68 -15.50
N ASP A 292 35.44 1.68 -15.76
CA ASP A 292 36.43 1.16 -14.81
C ASP A 292 37.85 1.51 -15.27
N GLN A 293 38.43 2.58 -14.70
CA GLN A 293 39.78 3.02 -15.05
C GLN A 293 40.88 1.97 -14.80
N SER A 294 40.59 0.91 -14.02
CA SER A 294 41.52 -0.20 -13.78
C SER A 294 41.40 -1.32 -14.82
N ALA A 295 40.31 -1.36 -15.60
CA ALA A 295 40.10 -2.33 -16.66
C ALA A 295 40.87 -1.96 -17.95
N LYS A 296 40.97 -2.92 -18.88
CA LYS A 296 41.50 -2.71 -20.24
C LYS A 296 40.38 -2.78 -21.27
N GLY A 297 40.56 -2.12 -22.42
CA GLY A 297 39.60 -2.16 -23.52
C GLY A 297 38.34 -1.32 -23.24
N GLY A 298 37.20 -1.71 -23.83
CA GLY A 298 35.96 -0.92 -23.78
C GLY A 298 35.38 -0.72 -22.37
N GLN A 299 35.69 -1.58 -21.40
CA GLN A 299 35.28 -1.44 -20.00
C GLN A 299 35.99 -0.29 -19.28
N ALA A 300 37.16 0.12 -19.78
CA ALA A 300 37.88 1.29 -19.28
C ALA A 300 37.24 2.62 -19.69
N LEU A 301 36.36 2.59 -20.68
CA LEU A 301 35.76 3.78 -21.27
C LEU A 301 34.42 4.10 -20.58
N SER A 302 34.26 5.37 -20.21
CA SER A 302 32.93 5.90 -19.89
C SER A 302 32.04 5.95 -21.13
N GLY A 303 30.72 5.89 -20.95
CA GLY A 303 29.77 6.17 -22.01
C GLY A 303 29.06 4.95 -22.59
N ARG A 304 28.97 3.87 -21.80
CA ARG A 304 28.15 2.70 -22.14
C ARG A 304 26.72 3.14 -22.47
N LEU A 305 26.17 2.64 -23.57
CA LEU A 305 24.83 2.99 -24.08
C LEU A 305 24.60 4.50 -24.29
N GLY A 306 25.66 5.28 -24.54
CA GLY A 306 25.57 6.72 -24.74
C GLY A 306 25.54 7.54 -23.44
N ALA A 307 25.86 6.94 -22.30
CA ALA A 307 25.88 7.64 -21.01
C ALA A 307 26.84 8.85 -21.02
N PRO A 308 26.41 10.04 -20.58
CA PRO A 308 27.29 11.20 -20.53
C PRO A 308 28.29 11.10 -19.36
N TYR A 309 29.51 11.58 -19.55
CA TYR A 309 30.50 11.68 -18.46
C TYR A 309 30.13 12.80 -17.47
N PRO A 310 29.99 12.51 -16.16
CA PRO A 310 29.50 13.47 -15.19
C PRO A 310 30.65 14.31 -14.61
N LYS A 311 30.83 15.53 -15.13
CA LYS A 311 31.93 16.44 -14.73
C LYS A 311 31.86 16.93 -13.28
N HIS A 312 30.66 17.03 -12.70
CA HIS A 312 30.39 17.53 -11.34
C HIS A 312 31.23 18.76 -10.91
N LYS A 313 31.38 19.76 -11.79
CA LYS A 313 32.22 20.95 -11.54
C LYS A 313 31.79 21.66 -10.25
N GLY A 314 32.74 21.87 -9.33
CA GLY A 314 32.50 22.57 -8.06
C GLY A 314 31.87 21.71 -6.96
N PHE A 315 31.67 20.41 -7.18
CA PHE A 315 31.13 19.51 -6.17
C PHE A 315 32.25 18.87 -5.33
N PRO A 316 32.21 18.95 -3.98
CA PRO A 316 33.29 18.41 -3.15
C PRO A 316 33.41 16.88 -3.22
N ALA A 317 34.64 16.37 -3.40
CA ALA A 317 34.91 14.94 -3.60
C ALA A 317 34.47 14.03 -2.44
N VAL A 318 34.36 14.56 -1.22
CA VAL A 318 33.89 13.80 -0.04
C VAL A 318 32.49 13.22 -0.24
N HIS A 319 31.64 13.87 -1.03
CA HIS A 319 30.28 13.38 -1.28
C HIS A 319 30.28 12.07 -2.05
N PHE A 320 31.17 11.88 -3.04
CA PHE A 320 31.24 10.61 -3.79
C PHE A 320 31.70 9.43 -2.92
N LYS A 321 32.36 9.70 -1.78
CA LYS A 321 32.70 8.68 -0.78
C LYS A 321 31.56 8.37 0.19
N ARG A 322 30.54 9.22 0.28
CA ARG A 322 29.51 9.19 1.34
C ARG A 322 28.08 9.07 0.82
N LEU A 323 27.82 9.44 -0.43
CA LEU A 323 26.52 9.44 -1.09
C LEU A 323 26.58 8.55 -2.32
N SER A 324 25.52 7.79 -2.57
CA SER A 324 25.32 7.17 -3.88
C SER A 324 24.94 8.24 -4.92
N CYS A 325 25.11 7.91 -6.21
CA CYS A 325 24.62 8.77 -7.30
C CYS A 325 23.12 9.06 -7.15
N THR A 326 22.35 8.07 -6.68
CA THR A 326 20.89 8.17 -6.53
C THR A 326 20.45 9.19 -5.48
N VAL A 327 21.28 9.58 -4.50
CA VAL A 327 20.92 10.65 -3.55
C VAL A 327 20.58 11.95 -4.27
N CYS A 328 21.39 12.31 -5.26
CA CYS A 328 21.18 13.53 -6.04
C CYS A 328 20.32 13.30 -7.27
N HIS A 329 20.32 12.09 -7.81
CA HIS A 329 19.73 11.81 -9.12
C HIS A 329 18.41 11.01 -9.09
N SER A 330 17.93 10.48 -7.97
CA SER A 330 16.74 9.61 -7.97
C SER A 330 15.66 10.11 -7.00
N GLY A 331 14.40 9.90 -7.39
CA GLY A 331 13.22 10.21 -6.60
C GLY A 331 12.91 11.71 -6.49
N PRO A 332 11.82 12.07 -5.79
CA PRO A 332 11.38 13.45 -5.71
C PRO A 332 12.37 14.31 -4.90
N TRP A 333 12.33 15.62 -5.15
CA TRP A 333 13.13 16.56 -4.35
C TRP A 333 12.68 16.53 -2.88
N PRO A 334 13.61 16.61 -1.91
CA PRO A 334 13.24 16.76 -0.51
C PRO A 334 12.36 17.99 -0.28
N ALA A 335 11.09 17.76 0.07
CA ALA A 335 10.10 18.80 0.42
C ALA A 335 9.87 18.88 1.94
N LYS A 336 8.92 19.70 2.39
CA LYS A 336 8.58 19.81 3.83
C LYS A 336 8.03 18.50 4.40
N THR A 337 7.26 17.78 3.60
CA THR A 337 6.71 16.45 3.91
C THR A 337 7.38 15.39 3.03
N LEU A 338 7.20 14.13 3.40
CA LEU A 338 7.55 13.00 2.53
C LEU A 338 6.47 12.85 1.46
N THR A 339 6.87 12.38 0.29
CA THR A 339 5.93 12.00 -0.77
C THR A 339 5.28 10.68 -0.40
N ARG A 340 3.95 10.66 -0.39
CA ARG A 340 3.16 9.43 -0.23
C ARG A 340 3.07 8.75 -1.59
N VAL A 341 3.37 7.45 -1.68
CA VAL A 341 3.36 6.69 -2.94
C VAL A 341 2.55 5.39 -2.83
N ARG A 342 1.85 5.01 -3.90
CA ARG A 342 1.28 3.66 -4.06
C ARG A 342 2.22 2.83 -4.92
N THR A 343 2.45 1.57 -4.54
CA THR A 343 3.18 0.60 -5.38
C THR A 343 2.24 -0.48 -5.92
N SER A 344 2.58 -1.11 -7.04
CA SER A 344 1.79 -2.23 -7.58
C SER A 344 1.66 -3.39 -6.58
N ARG A 345 2.76 -3.79 -5.93
CA ARG A 345 2.77 -4.93 -5.01
C ARG A 345 2.03 -4.65 -3.70
N ALA A 346 2.31 -3.52 -3.04
CA ALA A 346 1.71 -3.20 -1.74
C ALA A 346 0.29 -2.63 -1.85
N ASN A 347 0.01 -1.82 -2.88
CA ASN A 347 -1.25 -1.08 -3.00
C ASN A 347 -2.11 -1.51 -4.21
N ARG A 348 -1.77 -2.61 -4.89
CA ARG A 348 -2.52 -3.14 -6.05
C ARG A 348 -2.63 -2.16 -7.23
N LEU A 349 -1.67 -1.26 -7.36
CA LEU A 349 -1.60 -0.33 -8.50
C LEU A 349 -1.40 -1.09 -9.82
N GLY A 350 -2.14 -0.69 -10.87
CA GLY A 350 -1.97 -1.26 -12.21
C GLY A 350 -2.88 -2.46 -12.54
N ILE A 351 -3.77 -2.85 -11.62
CA ILE A 351 -4.87 -3.78 -11.91
C ILE A 351 -6.10 -2.98 -12.33
N PHE A 352 -6.60 -3.28 -13.52
CA PHE A 352 -7.76 -2.63 -14.12
C PHE A 352 -9.00 -3.53 -14.05
N GLY A 353 -10.16 -2.91 -13.83
CA GLY A 353 -11.46 -3.58 -13.77
C GLY A 353 -12.58 -2.56 -13.64
N ILE A 354 -13.82 -3.05 -13.49
CA ILE A 354 -15.00 -2.21 -13.26
C ILE A 354 -14.89 -1.47 -11.91
N ALA A 355 -14.39 -2.17 -10.89
CA ALA A 355 -14.09 -1.58 -9.59
C ALA A 355 -12.69 -0.94 -9.57
N ARG A 356 -12.47 -0.04 -8.61
CA ARG A 356 -11.12 0.46 -8.28
C ARG A 356 -10.42 -0.54 -7.35
N TRP A 357 -9.28 -1.05 -7.80
CA TRP A 357 -8.57 -2.14 -7.09
C TRP A 357 -7.50 -1.68 -6.12
N TRP A 358 -6.99 -0.46 -6.30
CA TRP A 358 -5.88 0.03 -5.49
C TRP A 358 -6.35 0.43 -4.10
N THR A 359 -5.47 0.26 -3.11
CA THR A 359 -5.73 0.53 -1.69
C THR A 359 -4.90 1.72 -1.18
N ASP A 360 -5.43 2.43 -0.18
CA ASP A 360 -4.74 3.53 0.49
C ASP A 360 -3.76 3.06 1.56
N LEU A 361 -3.97 1.89 2.15
CA LEU A 361 -2.98 1.25 3.01
C LEU A 361 -2.36 0.02 2.30
N PRO A 362 -1.07 -0.27 2.57
CA PRO A 362 -0.20 0.36 3.56
C PRO A 362 0.35 1.72 3.12
N ALA A 363 0.77 2.50 4.12
CA ALA A 363 1.32 3.83 3.95
C ALA A 363 2.83 3.82 3.63
N VAL A 364 3.17 3.76 2.35
CA VAL A 364 4.54 3.90 1.81
C VAL A 364 4.91 5.38 1.56
N VAL A 365 6.08 5.80 2.03
CA VAL A 365 6.58 7.18 1.89
C VAL A 365 8.02 7.24 1.41
N GLU A 366 8.37 8.32 0.69
CA GLU A 366 9.71 8.50 0.10
C GLU A 366 10.10 9.98 -0.16
N PRO A 367 11.38 10.27 -0.44
CA PRO A 367 12.54 9.45 -0.11
C PRO A 367 12.95 9.67 1.35
N VAL A 368 13.28 8.62 2.08
CA VAL A 368 14.15 8.70 3.26
C VAL A 368 15.57 8.32 2.87
N TYR A 369 16.58 8.81 3.58
CA TYR A 369 17.98 8.53 3.25
C TYR A 369 18.65 7.73 4.36
N LEU A 370 19.10 6.53 4.03
CA LEU A 370 19.75 5.60 4.95
C LEU A 370 21.12 5.19 4.42
N ARG A 371 22.01 4.74 5.30
CA ARG A 371 23.27 4.13 4.88
C ARG A 371 23.01 2.72 4.36
N ASP A 372 23.52 2.43 3.18
CA ASP A 372 23.62 1.07 2.68
C ASP A 372 24.74 0.30 3.40
N ARG A 373 24.90 -0.98 3.04
CA ARG A 373 25.95 -1.85 3.60
C ARG A 373 27.38 -1.35 3.31
N ASN A 374 27.56 -0.51 2.29
CA ASN A 374 28.84 0.09 1.92
C ASN A 374 29.07 1.41 2.68
N GLY A 375 28.13 1.82 3.54
CA GLY A 375 28.18 3.03 4.34
C GLY A 375 27.81 4.32 3.57
N LYS A 376 27.38 4.22 2.31
CA LYS A 376 26.91 5.36 1.52
C LYS A 376 25.44 5.64 1.79
N LEU A 377 25.06 6.91 1.83
CA LEU A 377 23.65 7.28 1.88
C LEU A 377 22.99 6.95 0.54
N THR A 378 21.81 6.36 0.61
CA THR A 378 20.94 6.03 -0.52
C THR A 378 19.51 6.46 -0.22
N PRO A 379 18.74 6.98 -1.20
CA PRO A 379 17.31 7.18 -1.01
C PRO A 379 16.60 5.82 -0.89
N SER A 380 15.52 5.78 -0.11
CA SER A 380 14.76 4.58 0.19
C SER A 380 13.28 4.92 0.39
N ARG A 381 12.43 3.94 0.11
CA ARG A 381 11.04 3.90 0.55
C ARG A 381 10.97 3.41 1.98
N LEU A 382 9.92 3.82 2.67
CA LEU A 382 9.68 3.48 4.07
C LEU A 382 8.22 3.10 4.28
N LEU A 383 8.00 2.07 5.09
CA LEU A 383 6.69 1.62 5.55
C LEU A 383 6.75 1.30 7.05
N TRP A 384 5.79 1.80 7.82
CA TRP A 384 5.63 1.45 9.23
C TRP A 384 4.73 0.21 9.35
N PRO A 385 5.14 -0.83 10.09
CA PRO A 385 4.28 -1.99 10.31
C PRO A 385 3.14 -1.65 11.27
N ALA A 386 2.03 -2.37 11.15
CA ALA A 386 0.96 -2.37 12.13
C ALA A 386 0.42 -3.78 12.33
N PHE A 387 0.38 -4.31 13.55
CA PHE A 387 -0.07 -5.68 13.79
C PHE A 387 -0.30 -5.95 15.27
N TRP A 388 -1.14 -6.96 15.54
CA TRP A 388 -1.40 -7.48 16.88
C TRP A 388 -0.37 -8.56 17.19
N ALA A 389 0.08 -8.65 18.44
CA ALA A 389 1.06 -9.67 18.82
C ALA A 389 0.91 -10.11 20.27
N GLU A 390 1.34 -11.34 20.52
CA GLU A 390 1.75 -11.77 21.85
C GLU A 390 3.22 -11.41 22.04
N LYS A 391 3.55 -10.76 23.16
CA LYS A 391 4.91 -10.34 23.49
C LYS A 391 5.35 -10.97 24.80
N LYS A 392 6.49 -11.67 24.75
CA LYS A 392 7.14 -12.30 25.90
C LYS A 392 8.59 -11.84 25.98
N GLY A 393 8.85 -10.85 26.83
CA GLY A 393 10.17 -10.20 26.90
C GLY A 393 10.49 -9.48 25.58
N ARG A 394 11.50 -9.96 24.85
CA ARG A 394 11.89 -9.45 23.52
C ARG A 394 11.25 -10.22 22.35
N THR A 395 10.63 -11.35 22.63
CA THR A 395 10.01 -12.19 21.60
C THR A 395 8.64 -11.62 21.27
N VAL A 396 8.37 -11.39 19.99
CA VAL A 396 7.11 -10.87 19.46
C VAL A 396 6.56 -11.90 18.46
N THR A 397 5.37 -12.41 18.74
CA THR A 397 4.67 -13.39 17.89
C THR A 397 3.39 -12.74 17.35
N PRO A 398 3.32 -12.42 16.05
CA PRO A 398 2.12 -11.82 15.46
C PRO A 398 0.89 -12.72 15.61
N ILE A 399 -0.26 -12.10 15.89
CA ILE A 399 -1.57 -12.74 15.97
C ILE A 399 -2.25 -12.59 14.61
N LYS A 400 -2.76 -13.69 14.06
CA LYS A 400 -3.44 -13.68 12.76
C LYS A 400 -4.72 -12.83 12.78
N PRO A 401 -5.07 -12.14 11.68
CA PRO A 401 -6.28 -11.33 11.59
C PRO A 401 -7.56 -12.09 11.98
N GLU A 402 -7.70 -13.35 11.59
CA GLU A 402 -8.89 -14.17 11.89
C GLU A 402 -9.07 -14.36 13.39
N ALA A 403 -7.97 -14.54 14.13
CA ALA A 403 -8.00 -14.66 15.58
C ALA A 403 -8.37 -13.33 16.27
N VAL A 404 -7.92 -12.19 15.71
CA VAL A 404 -8.29 -10.85 16.18
C VAL A 404 -9.78 -10.59 15.94
N VAL A 405 -10.29 -10.88 14.74
CA VAL A 405 -11.72 -10.77 14.41
C VAL A 405 -12.57 -11.64 15.34
N ALA A 406 -12.17 -12.89 15.55
CA ALA A 406 -12.87 -13.83 16.42
C ALA A 406 -12.84 -13.44 17.91
N ALA A 407 -11.93 -12.57 18.33
CA ALA A 407 -11.90 -12.03 19.69
C ALA A 407 -12.68 -10.71 19.81
N ALA A 408 -12.56 -9.84 18.80
CA ALA A 408 -13.09 -8.48 18.84
C ALA A 408 -14.56 -8.36 18.44
N GLY A 409 -15.07 -9.24 17.56
CA GLY A 409 -16.46 -9.20 17.10
C GLY A 409 -16.83 -7.85 16.46
N SER A 410 -17.92 -7.24 16.94
CA SER A 410 -18.47 -5.99 16.41
C SER A 410 -17.56 -4.76 16.63
N LEU A 411 -16.58 -4.84 17.52
CA LEU A 411 -15.63 -3.73 17.77
C LEU A 411 -14.86 -3.30 16.51
N LEU A 412 -14.67 -4.22 15.55
CA LEU A 412 -13.98 -3.98 14.29
C LEU A 412 -14.93 -3.64 13.13
N ASN A 413 -16.24 -3.54 13.37
CA ASN A 413 -17.20 -3.14 12.35
C ASN A 413 -18.24 -2.15 12.89
N PRO A 414 -17.80 -0.97 13.36
CA PRO A 414 -18.67 0.00 14.02
C PRO A 414 -19.73 0.62 13.09
N GLN A 415 -19.53 0.54 11.78
CA GLN A 415 -20.46 1.10 10.79
C GLN A 415 -21.63 0.17 10.45
N GLN A 416 -21.54 -1.13 10.72
CA GLN A 416 -22.51 -2.12 10.24
C GLN A 416 -23.93 -1.82 10.70
N ARG A 417 -24.10 -1.47 11.97
CA ARG A 417 -25.42 -1.19 12.53
C ARG A 417 -26.02 0.08 11.90
N ILE A 418 -25.20 1.09 11.62
CA ILE A 418 -25.63 2.31 10.91
C ILE A 418 -26.08 1.95 9.50
N VAL A 419 -25.30 1.14 8.76
CA VAL A 419 -25.69 0.63 7.44
C VAL A 419 -27.03 -0.08 7.51
N ASN A 420 -27.21 -1.02 8.45
CA ASN A 420 -28.46 -1.76 8.57
C ASN A 420 -29.66 -0.83 8.85
N VAL A 421 -29.50 0.19 9.71
CA VAL A 421 -30.55 1.20 9.96
C VAL A 421 -30.85 1.99 8.68
N LEU A 422 -29.83 2.52 7.98
CA LEU A 422 -30.02 3.31 6.77
C LEU A 422 -30.66 2.49 5.64
N THR A 423 -30.25 1.23 5.47
CA THR A 423 -30.85 0.31 4.51
C THR A 423 -32.32 0.07 4.84
N ALA A 424 -32.65 -0.22 6.11
CA ALA A 424 -34.04 -0.43 6.54
C ALA A 424 -34.91 0.81 6.31
N LEU A 425 -34.43 2.00 6.70
CA LEU A 425 -35.17 3.25 6.52
C LEU A 425 -35.37 3.57 5.03
N SER A 426 -34.35 3.34 4.19
CA SER A 426 -34.40 3.63 2.75
C SER A 426 -35.50 2.85 2.02
N LEU A 427 -35.85 1.64 2.48
CA LEU A 427 -36.93 0.83 1.91
C LEU A 427 -38.32 1.48 2.05
N GLN A 428 -38.47 2.45 2.96
CA GLN A 428 -39.74 3.12 3.23
C GLN A 428 -39.78 4.55 2.70
N LEU A 429 -38.68 5.06 2.12
CA LEU A 429 -38.62 6.39 1.52
C LEU A 429 -39.17 6.39 0.09
N ASP A 430 -39.39 7.58 -0.46
CA ASP A 430 -39.80 7.73 -1.86
C ASP A 430 -38.67 7.26 -2.80
N ALA A 431 -39.01 6.90 -4.04
CA ALA A 431 -38.06 6.31 -4.98
C ALA A 431 -36.87 7.23 -5.35
N ASP A 432 -37.02 8.54 -5.15
CA ASP A 432 -36.00 9.57 -5.37
C ASP A 432 -35.26 9.98 -4.08
N GLN A 433 -35.54 9.29 -2.96
CA GLN A 433 -34.94 9.55 -1.66
C GLN A 433 -34.02 8.41 -1.22
N THR A 434 -33.01 8.76 -0.43
CA THR A 434 -32.13 7.77 0.23
C THR A 434 -31.93 8.16 1.69
N ALA A 435 -31.98 7.18 2.60
CA ALA A 435 -31.79 7.47 4.01
C ALA A 435 -30.32 7.80 4.27
N VAL A 436 -30.11 8.83 5.09
CA VAL A 436 -28.78 9.27 5.50
C VAL A 436 -28.75 9.54 7.01
N LEU A 437 -27.55 9.48 7.58
CA LEU A 437 -27.30 9.87 8.96
C LEU A 437 -26.57 11.22 8.96
N VAL A 438 -27.00 12.18 9.77
CA VAL A 438 -26.28 13.43 9.99
C VAL A 438 -25.65 13.43 11.38
N LYS A 439 -24.32 13.58 11.44
CA LYS A 439 -23.57 13.66 12.69
C LYS A 439 -22.28 14.46 12.51
N SER A 440 -22.01 15.37 13.45
CA SER A 440 -20.75 16.11 13.55
C SER A 440 -20.41 16.86 12.25
N GLY A 441 -21.41 17.49 11.63
CA GLY A 441 -21.23 18.23 10.37
C GLY A 441 -20.93 17.35 9.15
N LYS A 442 -21.26 16.05 9.21
CA LYS A 442 -21.16 15.10 8.10
C LYS A 442 -22.50 14.43 7.83
N VAL A 443 -22.74 14.12 6.56
CA VAL A 443 -23.82 13.24 6.10
C VAL A 443 -23.21 11.89 5.71
N PHE A 444 -23.80 10.81 6.19
CA PHE A 444 -23.38 9.44 5.92
C PHE A 444 -24.44 8.73 5.08
N GLU A 445 -24.03 8.18 3.95
CA GLU A 445 -24.89 7.44 3.02
C GLU A 445 -24.31 6.05 2.75
N VAL A 446 -25.17 5.04 2.58
CA VAL A 446 -24.74 3.68 2.25
C VAL A 446 -24.16 3.67 0.84
N ASN A 447 -22.98 3.09 0.69
CA ASN A 447 -22.34 2.95 -0.61
C ASN A 447 -22.61 1.57 -1.25
N VAL A 448 -22.21 1.42 -2.51
CA VAL A 448 -22.44 0.19 -3.29
C VAL A 448 -21.77 -1.05 -2.70
N ASP A 449 -20.74 -0.87 -1.88
CA ASP A 449 -20.00 -1.95 -1.22
C ASP A 449 -20.58 -2.32 0.15
N GLY A 450 -21.70 -1.71 0.54
CA GLY A 450 -22.33 -1.93 1.86
C GLY A 450 -21.61 -1.26 3.02
N GLY A 451 -20.70 -0.31 2.75
CA GLY A 451 -20.09 0.59 3.72
C GLY A 451 -20.78 1.96 3.76
N LEU A 452 -20.10 2.96 4.34
CA LEU A 452 -20.59 4.34 4.40
C LEU A 452 -19.67 5.30 3.67
N ASN A 453 -20.25 6.15 2.82
CA ASN A 453 -19.60 7.37 2.35
C ASN A 453 -19.93 8.51 3.31
N ALA A 454 -18.99 9.42 3.52
CA ALA A 454 -19.19 10.63 4.32
C ALA A 454 -18.93 11.89 3.48
N SER A 455 -19.87 12.83 3.49
CA SER A 455 -19.76 14.14 2.86
C SER A 455 -19.92 15.25 3.90
N ALA A 456 -19.36 16.43 3.62
CA ALA A 456 -19.52 17.59 4.50
C ALA A 456 -20.96 18.10 4.46
N TYR A 457 -21.48 18.50 5.61
CA TYR A 457 -22.82 19.04 5.74
C TYR A 457 -22.80 20.34 6.54
N THR A 458 -23.34 21.40 5.93
CA THR A 458 -23.43 22.74 6.51
C THR A 458 -24.88 23.21 6.67
N GLY A 459 -25.84 22.34 6.39
CA GLY A 459 -27.26 22.63 6.62
C GLY A 459 -27.63 22.53 8.09
N ASP A 460 -28.87 22.90 8.39
CA ASP A 460 -29.44 22.84 9.73
C ASP A 460 -30.68 21.94 9.71
N LEU A 461 -30.63 20.85 10.48
CA LEU A 461 -31.79 20.00 10.80
C LEU A 461 -32.35 20.33 12.20
N GLY A 462 -31.95 21.47 12.77
CA GLY A 462 -32.18 21.85 14.16
C GLY A 462 -31.18 21.19 15.11
N ALA A 463 -31.47 21.23 16.42
CA ALA A 463 -30.63 20.66 17.49
C ALA A 463 -30.64 19.12 17.56
N THR A 464 -30.82 18.43 16.43
CA THR A 464 -31.22 17.02 16.33
C THR A 464 -30.07 16.06 16.02
N GLU A 465 -28.82 16.36 16.39
CA GLU A 465 -27.71 15.42 16.16
C GLU A 465 -27.63 14.30 17.23
N PRO A 466 -27.47 13.01 16.84
CA PRO A 466 -27.53 12.46 15.48
C PRO A 466 -28.95 12.47 14.89
N ALA A 467 -29.07 12.85 13.61
CA ALA A 467 -30.35 12.88 12.90
C ALA A 467 -30.40 11.79 11.82
N TRP A 468 -31.47 10.99 11.82
CA TRP A 468 -31.81 10.13 10.68
C TRP A 468 -32.63 10.97 9.71
N ALA A 469 -32.14 11.15 8.49
CA ALA A 469 -32.68 12.06 7.50
C ALA A 469 -32.85 11.37 6.13
N ALA A 470 -33.55 12.01 5.21
CA ALA A 470 -33.64 11.61 3.82
C ALA A 470 -32.88 12.62 2.95
N LYS A 471 -32.08 12.12 2.02
CA LYS A 471 -31.45 12.89 0.96
C LYS A 471 -32.34 12.82 -0.27
N GLN A 472 -32.72 13.98 -0.79
CA GLN A 472 -33.43 14.14 -2.06
C GLN A 472 -32.64 15.13 -2.90
N GLU A 473 -32.09 14.67 -4.02
CA GLU A 473 -31.07 15.41 -4.78
C GLU A 473 -29.89 15.85 -3.87
N GLU A 474 -29.70 17.17 -3.67
CA GLU A 474 -28.67 17.77 -2.80
C GLU A 474 -29.26 18.30 -1.47
N LYS A 475 -30.55 18.08 -1.22
CA LYS A 475 -31.22 18.53 0.01
C LYS A 475 -31.32 17.41 1.02
N ILE A 476 -31.05 17.74 2.27
CA ILE A 476 -31.25 16.84 3.42
C ILE A 476 -32.50 17.31 4.16
N ILE A 477 -33.50 16.42 4.26
CA ILE A 477 -34.78 16.67 4.92
C ILE A 477 -35.01 15.64 6.04
N SER A 478 -35.84 15.98 7.03
CA SER A 478 -36.22 15.03 8.09
C SER A 478 -36.97 13.82 7.51
N VAL A 479 -36.71 12.61 8.02
CA VAL A 479 -37.47 11.40 7.63
C VAL A 479 -38.92 11.43 8.10
N LEU A 480 -39.22 12.26 9.11
CA LEU A 480 -40.55 12.51 9.66
C LEU A 480 -40.93 13.98 9.44
N PRO A 481 -42.14 14.27 8.94
CA PRO A 481 -42.68 15.62 8.94
C PRO A 481 -42.76 16.20 10.37
N GLU A 482 -42.78 17.52 10.49
CA GLU A 482 -42.99 18.17 11.79
C GLU A 482 -44.41 17.91 12.29
N PHE A 483 -44.55 17.49 13.55
CA PHE A 483 -45.83 17.26 14.20
C PHE A 483 -45.77 17.60 15.69
N ASP A 484 -46.92 17.89 16.31
CA ASP A 484 -47.01 18.09 17.76
C ASP A 484 -47.34 16.76 18.46
N PRO A 485 -46.41 16.17 19.24
CA PRO A 485 -46.66 14.93 19.95
C PRO A 485 -47.64 15.12 21.12
N ALA A 486 -47.95 16.36 21.53
CA ALA A 486 -48.93 16.66 22.58
C ALA A 486 -50.38 16.72 22.07
N ALA A 487 -50.60 16.79 20.75
CA ALA A 487 -51.93 16.79 20.17
C ALA A 487 -52.71 15.49 20.50
N GLU A 488 -54.03 15.61 20.65
CA GLU A 488 -54.92 14.46 20.90
C GLU A 488 -54.94 13.50 19.71
N GLU A 489 -54.98 14.03 18.48
CA GLU A 489 -54.88 13.28 17.23
C GLU A 489 -53.67 13.76 16.43
N ILE A 490 -52.90 12.81 15.89
CA ILE A 490 -51.77 13.08 15.00
C ILE A 490 -52.28 12.94 13.57
N ASP A 491 -51.77 13.78 12.67
CA ASP A 491 -52.07 13.69 11.24
C ASP A 491 -51.85 12.26 10.71
N THR A 492 -52.82 11.76 9.93
CA THR A 492 -52.84 10.37 9.46
C THR A 492 -51.63 10.05 8.57
N ALA A 493 -51.13 11.01 7.78
CA ALA A 493 -49.94 10.79 6.97
C ALA A 493 -48.67 10.67 7.83
N VAL A 494 -48.59 11.43 8.93
CA VAL A 494 -47.51 11.31 9.92
C VAL A 494 -47.58 9.96 10.64
N GLN A 495 -48.78 9.54 11.04
CA GLN A 495 -48.99 8.24 11.68
C GLN A 495 -48.59 7.08 10.76
N ASP A 496 -49.05 7.08 9.50
CA ASP A 496 -48.69 6.07 8.50
C ASP A 496 -47.19 6.03 8.23
N ARG A 497 -46.56 7.20 8.11
CA ARG A 497 -45.11 7.30 7.91
C ARG A 497 -44.35 6.74 9.10
N LEU A 498 -44.75 7.10 10.33
CA LEU A 498 -44.11 6.62 11.55
C LEU A 498 -44.25 5.10 11.70
N GLN A 499 -45.43 4.55 11.44
CA GLN A 499 -45.65 3.11 11.49
C GLN A 499 -44.73 2.37 10.50
N LYS A 500 -44.67 2.81 9.24
CA LYS A 500 -43.77 2.21 8.22
C LYS A 500 -42.31 2.21 8.64
N LEU A 501 -41.82 3.32 9.21
CA LEU A 501 -40.42 3.42 9.66
C LEU A 501 -40.14 2.49 10.84
N LEU A 502 -41.06 2.38 11.81
CA LEU A 502 -40.92 1.44 12.92
C LEU A 502 -40.99 -0.01 12.45
N ASP A 503 -41.89 -0.35 11.53
CA ASP A 503 -41.98 -1.70 10.95
C ASP A 503 -40.71 -2.09 10.19
N ALA A 504 -40.12 -1.16 9.43
CA ALA A 504 -38.86 -1.39 8.74
C ALA A 504 -37.70 -1.62 9.71
N LEU A 505 -37.63 -0.86 10.80
CA LEU A 505 -36.65 -1.10 11.87
C LEU A 505 -36.90 -2.45 12.55
N ALA A 506 -38.14 -2.85 12.76
CA ALA A 506 -38.48 -4.14 13.39
C ALA A 506 -38.06 -5.33 12.50
N GLY A 507 -38.05 -5.16 11.18
CA GLY A 507 -37.56 -6.13 10.21
C GLY A 507 -36.04 -6.21 10.08
N MET A 508 -35.27 -5.40 10.82
CA MET A 508 -33.82 -5.44 10.77
C MET A 508 -33.26 -6.76 11.32
N PRO A 509 -32.21 -7.32 10.69
CA PRO A 509 -31.47 -8.44 11.28
C PRO A 509 -30.83 -8.01 12.61
N ASP A 510 -30.88 -8.89 13.61
CA ASP A 510 -30.31 -8.69 14.95
C ASP A 510 -30.84 -7.46 15.71
N ALA A 511 -32.11 -7.08 15.48
CA ALA A 511 -32.78 -6.04 16.26
C ALA A 511 -32.80 -6.42 17.76
N PRO A 512 -32.26 -5.58 18.66
CA PRO A 512 -32.13 -5.92 20.08
C PRO A 512 -33.46 -5.85 20.85
N GLY A 513 -34.49 -5.25 20.27
CA GLY A 513 -35.81 -5.06 20.89
C GLY A 513 -36.82 -4.48 19.90
N LYS A 514 -37.98 -4.05 20.41
CA LYS A 514 -39.00 -3.40 19.56
C LYS A 514 -38.61 -1.95 19.28
N PRO A 515 -38.68 -1.46 18.03
CA PRO A 515 -38.36 -0.07 17.75
C PRO A 515 -39.48 0.84 18.28
N VAL A 516 -39.08 1.98 18.82
CA VAL A 516 -39.97 3.02 19.33
C VAL A 516 -39.48 4.39 18.90
N LEU A 517 -40.38 5.37 18.84
CA LEU A 517 -40.05 6.79 18.67
C LEU A 517 -40.38 7.54 19.95
N ILE A 518 -39.45 8.34 20.44
CA ILE A 518 -39.63 9.20 21.60
C ILE A 518 -39.66 10.64 21.11
N TYR A 519 -40.69 11.41 21.49
CA TYR A 519 -40.74 12.84 21.20
C TYR A 519 -41.49 13.58 22.32
N GLN A 520 -40.84 14.59 22.90
CA GLN A 520 -41.27 15.23 24.15
C GLN A 520 -41.55 14.16 25.22
N LYS A 521 -42.74 14.14 25.81
CA LYS A 521 -43.16 13.12 26.79
C LYS A 521 -43.87 11.91 26.15
N ALA A 522 -44.04 11.87 24.83
CA ALA A 522 -44.71 10.77 24.15
C ALA A 522 -43.72 9.68 23.70
N LEU A 523 -44.17 8.43 23.79
CA LEU A 523 -43.54 7.24 23.24
C LEU A 523 -44.51 6.58 22.26
N PHE A 524 -44.05 6.39 21.03
CA PHE A 524 -44.79 5.74 19.95
C PHE A 524 -44.19 4.36 19.67
N LYS A 525 -45.04 3.34 19.57
CA LYS A 525 -44.65 1.96 19.23
C LYS A 525 -45.74 1.32 18.38
N VAL A 526 -45.38 0.34 17.55
CA VAL A 526 -46.37 -0.42 16.78
C VAL A 526 -46.84 -1.63 17.59
N THR A 527 -48.16 -1.81 17.71
CA THR A 527 -48.80 -2.98 18.31
C THR A 527 -49.74 -3.65 17.31
N GLU A 528 -49.48 -4.91 16.99
CA GLU A 528 -50.23 -5.78 16.05
C GLU A 528 -50.47 -5.16 14.66
N THR A 529 -51.27 -4.10 14.55
CA THR A 529 -51.62 -3.42 13.29
C THR A 529 -51.70 -1.89 13.38
N TYR A 530 -51.52 -1.27 14.55
CA TYR A 530 -51.67 0.19 14.72
C TYR A 530 -50.56 0.82 15.57
N LEU A 531 -50.40 2.14 15.42
CA LEU A 531 -49.48 2.96 16.21
C LEU A 531 -50.10 3.29 17.58
N GLU A 532 -49.46 2.83 18.66
CA GLU A 532 -49.85 3.16 20.04
C GLU A 532 -49.00 4.32 20.58
N LYS A 533 -49.67 5.32 21.19
CA LYS A 533 -49.05 6.44 21.91
C LYS A 533 -49.17 6.21 23.41
N THR A 534 -48.05 6.25 24.12
CA THR A 534 -47.95 6.09 25.58
C THR A 534 -47.04 7.15 26.19
N ASP A 535 -47.03 7.29 27.51
CA ASP A 535 -46.10 8.19 28.20
C ASP A 535 -44.68 7.60 28.21
N ASN A 536 -43.70 8.42 27.81
CA ASN A 536 -42.29 8.08 27.87
C ASN A 536 -41.85 7.99 29.34
N PRO A 537 -41.34 6.83 29.83
CA PRO A 537 -40.85 6.70 31.20
C PRO A 537 -39.50 7.39 31.43
N GLY A 538 -38.81 7.82 30.36
CA GLY A 538 -37.51 8.50 30.41
C GLY A 538 -37.59 10.02 30.35
N PRO A 539 -36.44 10.72 30.28
CA PRO A 539 -36.42 12.17 30.08
C PRO A 539 -37.07 12.57 28.75
N PRO A 540 -37.76 13.72 28.70
CA PRO A 540 -38.40 14.17 27.48
C PRO A 540 -37.38 14.49 26.38
N ALA A 541 -37.70 14.12 25.14
CA ALA A 541 -36.84 14.39 23.99
C ALA A 541 -37.24 15.69 23.30
N ALA A 542 -36.31 16.62 23.12
CA ALA A 542 -36.58 17.89 22.43
C ALA A 542 -36.90 17.73 20.94
N ALA A 543 -36.60 16.58 20.35
CA ALA A 543 -36.85 16.22 18.96
C ALA A 543 -37.18 14.73 18.83
N PRO A 544 -37.80 14.29 17.71
CA PRO A 544 -38.09 12.89 17.45
C PRO A 544 -36.82 12.03 17.48
N ARG A 545 -36.80 10.99 18.32
CA ARG A 545 -35.66 10.10 18.47
C ARG A 545 -36.09 8.63 18.45
N PHE A 546 -35.57 7.88 17.50
CA PHE A 546 -35.75 6.44 17.45
C PHE A 546 -34.89 5.72 18.51
N ALA A 547 -35.43 4.66 19.08
CA ALA A 547 -34.79 3.84 20.11
C ALA A 547 -35.30 2.39 20.05
N TRP A 548 -34.62 1.48 20.74
CA TRP A 548 -35.06 0.12 20.99
C TRP A 548 -35.64 -0.01 22.41
N ALA A 549 -36.82 -0.59 22.53
CA ALA A 549 -37.37 -1.06 23.79
C ALA A 549 -36.87 -2.49 24.07
N VAL A 550 -35.91 -2.62 24.98
CA VAL A 550 -35.27 -3.88 25.40
C VAL A 550 -35.67 -4.16 26.84
N GLY A 551 -36.73 -4.94 27.04
CA GLY A 551 -37.39 -5.06 28.35
C GLY A 551 -37.93 -3.70 28.80
N ASP A 552 -37.58 -3.28 30.02
CA ASP A 552 -37.99 -1.98 30.59
C ASP A 552 -37.04 -0.82 30.24
N LYS A 553 -36.02 -1.06 29.40
CA LYS A 553 -34.99 -0.07 29.06
C LYS A 553 -35.14 0.42 27.61
N LEU A 554 -34.82 1.69 27.43
CA LEU A 554 -34.73 2.34 26.12
C LEU A 554 -33.26 2.48 25.73
N GLU A 555 -32.85 1.77 24.68
CA GLU A 555 -31.50 1.81 24.12
C GLU A 555 -31.48 2.62 22.82
N PRO A 556 -30.39 3.34 22.50
CA PRO A 556 -30.30 4.06 21.22
C PRO A 556 -30.30 3.09 20.03
N LEU A 557 -30.74 3.55 18.85
CA LEU A 557 -30.72 2.71 17.64
C LEU A 557 -29.34 2.11 17.35
N VAL A 558 -28.30 2.92 17.59
CA VAL A 558 -26.90 2.54 17.46
C VAL A 558 -26.18 2.93 18.75
N PRO A 559 -25.38 2.04 19.37
CA PRO A 559 -24.57 2.37 20.53
C PRO A 559 -23.67 3.59 20.29
N GLU A 560 -23.50 4.42 21.33
CA GLU A 560 -22.70 5.66 21.24
C GLU A 560 -21.25 5.41 20.80
N PHE A 561 -20.67 4.27 21.18
CA PHE A 561 -19.35 3.84 20.72
C PHE A 561 -19.29 3.67 19.20
N GLU A 562 -20.24 2.95 18.60
CA GLU A 562 -20.31 2.70 17.16
C GLU A 562 -20.52 4.01 16.38
N MET A 563 -21.41 4.87 16.89
CA MET A 563 -21.66 6.21 16.34
C MET A 563 -20.42 7.08 16.34
N ARG A 564 -19.78 7.28 17.51
CA ARG A 564 -18.59 8.12 17.64
C ARG A 564 -17.42 7.58 16.83
N THR A 565 -17.21 6.26 16.85
CA THR A 565 -16.12 5.61 16.13
C THR A 565 -16.29 5.76 14.62
N THR A 566 -17.49 5.50 14.09
CA THR A 566 -17.78 5.68 12.66
C THR A 566 -17.59 7.14 12.24
N ALA A 567 -18.08 8.09 13.04
CA ALA A 567 -17.92 9.51 12.75
C ALA A 567 -16.45 9.97 12.75
N ALA A 568 -15.65 9.42 13.67
CA ALA A 568 -14.22 9.71 13.79
C ALA A 568 -13.40 9.18 12.60
N LEU A 569 -13.72 7.99 12.10
CA LEU A 569 -12.98 7.33 11.01
C LEU A 569 -13.47 7.73 9.61
N ALA A 570 -14.68 8.27 9.49
CA ALA A 570 -15.27 8.59 8.19
C ALA A 570 -14.41 9.53 7.34
N GLY A 571 -14.08 9.07 6.12
CA GLY A 571 -13.28 9.81 5.15
C GLY A 571 -11.78 9.82 5.45
N LEU A 572 -11.32 9.03 6.43
CA LEU A 572 -9.89 8.85 6.74
C LEU A 572 -9.38 7.52 6.19
N GLU A 573 -8.07 7.42 6.01
CA GLU A 573 -7.39 6.16 5.66
C GLU A 573 -7.23 5.24 6.89
N GLN A 574 -7.37 5.78 8.10
CA GLN A 574 -7.32 5.03 9.36
C GLN A 574 -8.57 4.18 9.53
N THR A 575 -8.39 2.96 10.06
CA THR A 575 -9.47 1.99 10.26
C THR A 575 -9.75 1.71 11.74
N LEU A 576 -8.90 2.21 12.65
CA LEU A 576 -9.01 1.99 14.08
C LEU A 576 -8.85 3.28 14.88
N THR A 577 -9.59 3.40 15.98
CA THR A 577 -9.41 4.40 17.03
C THR A 577 -8.65 3.83 18.23
N GLU A 578 -8.08 4.68 19.08
CA GLU A 578 -7.44 4.22 20.32
C GLU A 578 -8.41 3.46 21.25
N GLU A 579 -9.68 3.86 21.28
CA GLU A 579 -10.72 3.19 22.06
C GLU A 579 -10.98 1.78 21.53
N GLN A 580 -11.09 1.61 20.21
CA GLN A 580 -11.15 0.28 19.59
C GLN A 580 -9.94 -0.56 19.95
N VAL A 581 -8.72 0.00 19.85
CA VAL A 581 -7.51 -0.75 20.18
C VAL A 581 -7.52 -1.23 21.62
N ALA A 582 -7.88 -0.37 22.58
CA ALA A 582 -7.95 -0.76 23.99
C ALA A 582 -8.96 -1.90 24.23
N LEU A 583 -10.13 -1.82 23.59
CA LEU A 583 -11.17 -2.85 23.72
C LEU A 583 -10.77 -4.18 23.08
N VAL A 584 -10.11 -4.14 21.92
CA VAL A 584 -9.60 -5.35 21.24
C VAL A 584 -8.49 -6.01 22.05
N LEU A 585 -7.54 -5.23 22.60
CA LEU A 585 -6.49 -5.76 23.48
C LEU A 585 -7.10 -6.47 24.70
N LYS A 586 -8.13 -5.87 25.31
CA LYS A 586 -8.85 -6.46 26.45
C LYS A 586 -9.54 -7.77 26.07
N ALA A 587 -10.20 -7.80 24.91
CA ALA A 587 -10.88 -9.00 24.40
C ALA A 587 -9.88 -10.15 24.12
N LEU A 588 -8.77 -9.83 23.45
CA LEU A 588 -7.69 -10.79 23.19
C LEU A 588 -7.07 -11.33 24.48
N GLN A 589 -6.80 -10.47 25.46
CA GLN A 589 -6.20 -10.90 26.72
C GLN A 589 -7.13 -11.78 27.56
N THR A 590 -8.44 -11.51 27.52
CA THR A 590 -9.44 -12.36 28.17
C THR A 590 -9.46 -13.76 27.55
N LYS A 591 -9.35 -13.85 26.22
CA LYS A 591 -9.29 -15.14 25.50
C LYS A 591 -7.97 -15.88 25.72
N ALA A 592 -6.86 -15.14 25.80
CA ALA A 592 -5.53 -15.69 26.07
C ALA A 592 -5.38 -16.23 27.51
N SER A 593 -6.10 -15.69 28.49
CA SER A 593 -6.03 -16.13 29.90
C SER A 593 -6.66 -17.51 30.18
N SER A 594 -6.95 -18.31 29.14
CA SER A 594 -7.32 -19.72 29.25
C SER A 594 -6.11 -20.55 29.74
N PRO A 595 -6.32 -21.70 30.42
CA PRO A 595 -5.32 -22.42 31.24
C PRO A 595 -4.08 -22.99 30.49
N GLN A 596 -3.88 -22.66 29.21
CA GLN A 596 -2.74 -23.06 28.38
C GLN A 596 -1.77 -21.91 28.06
N ALA A 597 -2.07 -20.65 28.43
CA ALA A 597 -1.14 -19.55 28.22
C ALA A 597 -0.03 -19.56 29.27
N GLY A 598 1.21 -19.68 28.82
CA GLY A 598 2.39 -19.66 29.68
C GLY A 598 2.54 -18.31 30.38
N ASP A 599 3.04 -18.37 31.62
CA ASP A 599 3.28 -17.19 32.46
C ASP A 599 4.07 -16.08 31.72
N GLY A 600 3.59 -14.84 31.84
CA GLY A 600 4.32 -13.61 31.46
C GLY A 600 4.15 -13.08 30.02
N ALA A 601 3.16 -13.52 29.24
CA ALA A 601 2.88 -12.98 27.91
C ALA A 601 1.87 -11.81 27.97
N GLU A 602 2.19 -10.67 27.33
CA GLU A 602 1.28 -9.53 27.17
C GLU A 602 0.78 -9.44 25.71
N ILE A 603 -0.49 -9.06 25.53
CA ILE A 603 -1.02 -8.76 24.19
C ILE A 603 -0.77 -7.28 23.90
N VAL A 604 -0.21 -7.00 22.72
CA VAL A 604 0.16 -5.66 22.28
C VAL A 604 -0.28 -5.40 20.84
N TYR A 605 -0.35 -4.13 20.49
CA TYR A 605 -0.62 -3.69 19.12
C TYR A 605 0.46 -2.71 18.66
N PHE A 606 1.06 -2.96 17.51
CA PHE A 606 2.03 -2.06 16.90
C PHE A 606 1.34 -1.17 15.87
N SER A 607 1.66 0.12 15.85
CA SER A 607 1.22 1.05 14.80
C SER A 607 1.98 2.37 14.89
N GLY A 608 2.19 3.07 13.77
CA GLY A 608 2.77 4.42 13.79
C GLY A 608 4.15 4.50 14.45
N GLY A 609 4.93 3.42 14.42
CA GLY A 609 6.24 3.35 15.05
C GLY A 609 6.24 3.22 16.58
N ARG A 610 5.11 2.84 17.18
CA ARG A 610 4.95 2.62 18.62
C ARG A 610 4.31 1.26 18.91
N LEU A 611 4.57 0.76 20.11
CA LEU A 611 3.86 -0.33 20.74
C LEU A 611 2.75 0.25 21.62
N PHE A 612 1.53 -0.26 21.49
CA PHE A 612 0.37 0.07 22.31
C PHE A 612 0.00 -1.13 23.19
N ARG A 613 -0.25 -0.87 24.47
CA ARG A 613 -0.64 -1.88 25.47
C ARG A 613 -1.62 -1.33 26.49
N LEU A 614 -2.30 -2.23 27.21
CA LEU A 614 -3.10 -1.83 28.37
C LEU A 614 -2.21 -1.69 29.59
N ASN A 615 -2.32 -0.56 30.29
CA ASN A 615 -1.70 -0.38 31.59
C ASN A 615 -2.53 -1.08 32.70
N ARG A 616 -2.07 -0.99 33.95
CA ARG A 616 -2.75 -1.61 35.11
C ARG A 616 -4.18 -1.12 35.34
N ASP A 617 -4.50 0.09 34.88
CA ASP A 617 -5.83 0.69 34.99
C ASP A 617 -6.73 0.34 33.78
N GLY A 618 -6.24 -0.48 32.85
CA GLY A 618 -6.96 -0.83 31.62
C GLY A 618 -6.99 0.29 30.58
N ARG A 619 -6.13 1.30 30.70
CA ARG A 619 -6.00 2.40 29.73
C ARG A 619 -4.88 2.12 28.73
N LEU A 620 -5.01 2.63 27.52
CA LEU A 620 -4.02 2.44 26.46
C LEU A 620 -2.77 3.31 26.69
N ASP A 621 -1.62 2.68 26.82
CA ASP A 621 -0.30 3.32 26.85
C ASP A 621 0.47 3.10 25.55
N ALA A 622 1.46 3.95 25.25
CA ALA A 622 2.24 3.92 24.02
C ALA A 622 3.75 4.06 24.28
N GLU A 623 4.54 3.11 23.78
CA GLU A 623 5.98 2.99 24.05
C GLU A 623 6.79 2.77 22.77
N ASN A 624 8.11 2.94 22.88
CA ASN A 624 9.03 2.58 21.80
C ASN A 624 9.37 1.09 21.91
N ASP A 625 9.42 0.42 20.76
CA ASP A 625 9.85 -0.97 20.66
C ASP A 625 10.49 -1.18 19.28
N ASP A 626 11.53 -2.01 19.21
CA ASP A 626 12.28 -2.27 17.98
C ASP A 626 11.41 -2.96 16.91
N SER A 627 10.39 -3.72 17.33
CA SER A 627 9.45 -4.38 16.41
C SER A 627 8.44 -3.40 15.77
N ALA A 628 8.38 -2.16 16.28
CA ALA A 628 7.62 -1.07 15.68
C ALA A 628 8.44 -0.29 14.63
N GLU A 629 9.74 -0.55 14.48
CA GLU A 629 10.60 0.17 13.53
C GLU A 629 10.13 -0.03 12.09
N PRO A 630 10.37 0.96 11.22
CA PRO A 630 9.87 0.89 9.86
C PRO A 630 10.74 -0.03 9.01
N VAL A 631 10.12 -0.67 8.01
CA VAL A 631 10.83 -1.38 6.96
C VAL A 631 11.19 -0.41 5.85
N THR A 632 12.43 -0.51 5.37
CA THR A 632 12.95 0.36 4.30
C THR A 632 13.57 -0.46 3.18
N TRP A 633 13.40 -0.01 1.95
CA TRP A 633 14.09 -0.58 0.80
C TRP A 633 14.54 0.52 -0.17
N PRO A 634 15.66 0.33 -0.89
CA PRO A 634 16.23 1.36 -1.74
C PRO A 634 15.30 1.85 -2.85
N LEU A 635 15.32 3.16 -3.05
CA LEU A 635 14.77 3.85 -4.22
C LEU A 635 15.92 4.01 -5.23
N ALA A 636 15.77 3.47 -6.43
CA ALA A 636 16.83 3.49 -7.45
C ALA A 636 16.30 3.73 -8.87
N HIS A 637 15.13 4.37 -8.97
CA HIS A 637 14.43 4.71 -10.21
C HIS A 637 13.98 6.18 -10.17
N GLU A 638 13.25 6.63 -11.19
CA GLU A 638 12.86 8.03 -11.35
C GLU A 638 14.12 8.90 -11.37
N VAL A 639 15.09 8.47 -12.19
CA VAL A 639 16.37 9.13 -12.33
C VAL A 639 16.18 10.42 -13.12
N ARG A 640 16.63 11.53 -12.54
CA ARG A 640 16.54 12.87 -13.11
C ARG A 640 17.83 13.31 -13.77
N PRO A 641 17.75 14.15 -14.82
CA PRO A 641 18.93 14.73 -15.46
C PRO A 641 19.69 15.67 -14.50
N ALA A 642 20.96 15.94 -14.83
CA ALA A 642 21.85 16.78 -14.03
C ALA A 642 21.26 18.17 -13.70
N ARG A 643 20.48 18.77 -14.62
CA ARG A 643 19.84 20.08 -14.44
C ARG A 643 18.67 20.08 -13.45
N GLN A 644 18.15 18.90 -13.11
CA GLN A 644 17.08 18.72 -12.14
C GLN A 644 17.59 18.04 -10.85
N SER A 645 18.89 17.79 -10.74
CA SER A 645 19.45 17.01 -9.63
C SER A 645 19.63 17.84 -8.36
N LEU A 646 19.56 17.20 -7.19
CA LEU A 646 19.79 17.87 -5.92
C LEU A 646 21.22 18.43 -5.86
N GLY A 647 21.36 19.69 -5.41
CA GLY A 647 22.64 20.38 -5.38
C GLY A 647 22.91 21.21 -6.65
N VAL A 648 22.01 21.22 -7.62
CA VAL A 648 22.12 22.09 -8.82
C VAL A 648 22.16 23.58 -8.45
N ASN A 649 21.51 23.99 -7.35
CA ASN A 649 21.59 25.37 -6.84
C ASN A 649 22.74 25.57 -5.84
N GLY A 650 23.62 24.57 -5.68
CA GLY A 650 24.76 24.61 -4.79
C GLY A 650 24.47 24.02 -3.40
N CYS A 651 25.38 24.30 -2.45
CA CYS A 651 25.43 23.63 -1.15
C CYS A 651 24.17 23.83 -0.30
N THR A 652 23.42 24.91 -0.51
CA THR A 652 22.26 25.29 0.31
C THR A 652 21.05 24.40 0.11
N ASP A 653 20.98 23.64 -0.99
CA ASP A 653 19.91 22.64 -1.21
C ASP A 653 19.88 21.61 -0.06
N CYS A 654 21.06 21.20 0.41
CA CYS A 654 21.21 20.19 1.45
C CYS A 654 21.64 20.77 2.80
N HIS A 655 22.50 21.78 2.82
CA HIS A 655 23.15 22.22 4.06
C HIS A 655 22.53 23.46 4.72
N ARG A 656 21.54 24.14 4.12
CA ARG A 656 20.95 25.33 4.79
C ARG A 656 20.35 24.97 6.16
N PHE A 657 20.34 25.94 7.08
CA PHE A 657 19.70 25.82 8.39
C PHE A 657 18.19 25.57 8.21
N GLY A 658 17.75 24.30 8.28
CA GLY A 658 16.38 23.91 7.97
C GLY A 658 16.16 23.37 6.54
N SER A 659 17.19 22.85 5.88
CA SER A 659 16.99 22.04 4.66
C SER A 659 16.05 20.87 4.92
N ALA A 660 15.17 20.59 3.95
CA ALA A 660 14.32 19.41 3.99
C ALA A 660 15.15 18.13 3.97
N PHE A 661 16.28 18.13 3.25
CA PHE A 661 17.20 17.00 3.18
C PHE A 661 17.68 16.54 4.56
N LEU A 662 18.16 17.44 5.43
CA LEU A 662 18.73 17.06 6.73
C LEU A 662 17.73 17.10 7.89
N PHE A 663 16.69 17.93 7.82
CA PHE A 663 15.91 18.28 9.00
C PHE A 663 14.41 18.00 8.90
N ARG A 664 13.90 17.55 7.75
CA ARG A 664 12.50 17.08 7.65
C ARG A 664 12.24 15.96 8.66
N LYS A 665 11.00 15.90 9.15
CA LYS A 665 10.50 14.83 10.01
C LYS A 665 9.72 13.81 9.18
N ALA A 666 9.91 12.53 9.48
CA ALA A 666 9.00 11.45 9.10
C ALA A 666 8.15 11.11 10.32
N GLU A 667 6.84 11.14 10.16
CA GLU A 667 5.89 10.74 11.19
C GLU A 667 5.46 9.30 10.94
N GLY A 668 5.25 8.56 12.02
CA GLY A 668 4.71 7.22 12.01
C GLY A 668 3.34 7.21 11.34
N THR A 669 3.17 6.33 10.37
CA THR A 669 1.90 6.13 9.67
C THR A 669 1.32 4.76 10.04
N GLY A 670 0.01 4.60 9.88
CA GLY A 670 -0.65 3.33 10.16
C GLY A 670 -2.17 3.47 10.18
N PRO A 671 -2.88 2.36 10.45
CA PRO A 671 -4.33 2.32 10.48
C PRO A 671 -4.94 2.88 11.77
N LEU A 672 -4.12 3.19 12.77
CA LEU A 672 -4.59 3.75 14.05
C LEU A 672 -4.66 5.27 13.97
N LEU A 673 -5.84 5.83 14.23
CA LEU A 673 -6.06 7.26 14.45
C LEU A 673 -5.52 7.64 15.84
N THR A 674 -4.31 8.19 15.86
CA THR A 674 -3.63 8.63 17.08
C THR A 674 -2.62 9.75 16.80
N SER A 675 -2.40 10.62 17.78
CA SER A 675 -1.28 11.58 17.78
C SER A 675 -0.01 11.01 18.40
N ARG A 676 -0.08 9.84 19.05
CA ARG A 676 1.02 9.16 19.75
C ARG A 676 1.86 8.32 18.78
N VAL A 677 2.35 8.95 17.73
CA VAL A 677 3.21 8.29 16.73
C VAL A 677 4.69 8.56 17.00
N LYS A 678 5.55 7.78 16.38
CA LYS A 678 6.99 8.05 16.36
C LYS A 678 7.29 9.15 15.35
N THR A 679 8.25 10.01 15.67
CA THR A 679 8.73 11.03 14.74
C THR A 679 10.24 10.95 14.64
N VAL A 680 10.75 10.72 13.43
CA VAL A 680 12.19 10.56 13.17
C VAL A 680 12.64 11.65 12.21
N SER A 681 13.70 12.40 12.55
CA SER A 681 14.26 13.40 11.63
C SER A 681 15.17 12.77 10.58
N ALA A 682 15.26 13.38 9.40
CA ALA A 682 16.04 12.88 8.28
C ALA A 682 17.52 12.64 8.64
N ASN A 683 18.15 13.57 9.38
CA ASN A 683 19.51 13.36 9.88
C ASN A 683 19.67 12.15 10.82
N ALA A 684 18.63 11.77 11.57
CA ALA A 684 18.68 10.58 12.42
C ALA A 684 18.68 9.31 11.57
N PHE A 685 17.84 9.23 10.53
CA PHE A 685 17.90 8.13 9.55
C PHE A 685 19.27 8.03 8.85
N MET A 686 19.89 9.18 8.57
CA MET A 686 21.22 9.24 7.96
C MET A 686 22.37 8.91 8.93
N GLY A 687 22.10 8.81 10.24
CA GLY A 687 23.13 8.70 11.28
C GLY A 687 24.05 9.92 11.33
N LEU A 688 23.49 11.13 11.23
CA LEU A 688 24.22 12.40 11.25
C LEU A 688 23.88 13.23 12.50
N ASP A 689 24.91 13.82 13.10
CA ASP A 689 24.78 14.66 14.29
C ASP A 689 24.03 15.97 14.01
N ARG A 690 22.91 16.19 14.72
CA ARG A 690 22.01 17.33 14.48
C ARG A 690 22.65 18.69 14.84
N PRO A 691 23.27 18.88 16.02
CA PRO A 691 23.99 20.11 16.35
C PRO A 691 25.04 20.51 15.31
N TYR A 692 25.89 19.56 14.89
CA TYR A 692 26.91 19.80 13.88
C TYR A 692 26.31 20.25 12.56
N GLN A 693 25.29 19.55 12.04
CA GLN A 693 24.66 19.92 10.78
C GLN A 693 24.00 21.30 10.84
N LYS A 694 23.41 21.68 11.99
CA LYS A 694 22.86 23.02 12.18
C LYS A 694 23.94 24.09 12.20
N LEU A 695 25.03 23.88 12.94
CA LEU A 695 26.15 24.82 13.02
C LEU A 695 26.81 25.00 11.65
N PHE A 696 27.04 23.90 10.93
CA PHE A 696 27.54 23.94 9.57
C PHE A 696 26.59 24.70 8.64
N GLY A 697 25.28 24.46 8.75
CA GLY A 697 24.28 25.20 7.98
C GLY A 697 24.24 26.70 8.26
N LEU A 698 24.47 27.10 9.51
CA LEU A 698 24.58 28.51 9.91
C LEU A 698 25.78 29.18 9.22
N SER A 699 26.88 28.46 8.98
CA SER A 699 28.05 29.02 8.28
C SER A 699 27.68 29.56 6.89
N PHE A 700 26.72 28.96 6.20
CA PHE A 700 26.23 29.46 4.90
C PHE A 700 25.39 30.74 5.03
N ALA A 701 24.66 30.90 6.13
CA ALA A 701 23.88 32.11 6.40
C ALA A 701 24.77 33.31 6.77
N VAL A 702 25.87 33.07 7.50
CA VAL A 702 26.79 34.13 7.94
C VAL A 702 27.87 34.45 6.90
N ARG A 703 28.15 33.53 5.96
CA ARG A 703 29.19 33.72 4.92
C ARG A 703 29.05 35.01 4.10
N PRO A 704 27.85 35.45 3.67
CA PRO A 704 27.71 36.75 2.99
C PRO A 704 28.13 37.92 3.88
N LEU A 705 27.82 37.89 5.17
CA LEU A 705 28.23 38.92 6.13
C LEU A 705 29.76 38.96 6.27
N PHE A 706 30.42 37.81 6.38
CA PHE A 706 31.88 37.74 6.39
C PHE A 706 32.51 38.26 5.10
N LYS A 707 31.90 37.99 3.94
CA LYS A 707 32.37 38.55 2.66
C LYS A 707 32.24 40.07 2.63
N TRP A 708 31.13 40.62 3.11
CA TRP A 708 30.93 42.06 3.22
C TRP A 708 31.89 42.71 4.21
N ALA A 709 32.10 42.10 5.38
CA ALA A 709 33.07 42.55 6.35
C ALA A 709 34.50 42.52 5.77
N LEU A 710 34.88 41.43 5.09
CA LEU A 710 36.19 41.33 4.43
C LEU A 710 36.35 42.38 3.33
N PHE A 711 35.32 42.61 2.51
CA PHE A 711 35.33 43.65 1.49
C PHE A 711 35.49 45.05 2.12
N LEU A 712 34.78 45.35 3.21
CA LEU A 712 34.91 46.58 3.95
C LEU A 712 36.33 46.74 4.52
N PHE A 713 36.91 45.69 5.11
CA PHE A 713 38.28 45.72 5.60
C PHE A 713 39.29 45.97 4.48
N ILE A 714 39.14 45.32 3.33
CA ILE A 714 39.99 45.55 2.15
C ILE A 714 39.85 47.00 1.67
N LEU A 715 38.63 47.55 1.64
CA LEU A 715 38.39 48.93 1.23
C LEU A 715 39.04 49.92 2.19
N VAL A 716 38.86 49.74 3.50
CA VAL A 716 39.48 50.58 4.53
C VAL A 716 41.01 50.52 4.47
N ILE A 717 41.59 49.31 4.48
CA ILE A 717 43.04 49.12 4.39
C ILE A 717 43.58 49.71 3.08
N GLY A 718 42.93 49.43 1.95
CA GLY A 718 43.29 49.97 0.65
C GLY A 718 43.26 51.49 0.62
N SER A 719 42.27 52.11 1.27
CA SER A 719 42.13 53.57 1.36
C SER A 719 43.23 54.19 2.23
N ILE A 720 43.60 53.55 3.34
CA ILE A 720 44.72 53.97 4.19
C ILE A 720 46.04 53.87 3.41
N VAL A 721 46.29 52.75 2.72
CA VAL A 721 47.49 52.57 1.90
C VAL A 721 47.57 53.60 0.78
N ALA A 722 46.45 53.87 0.09
CA ALA A 722 46.37 54.91 -0.93
C ALA A 722 46.64 56.30 -0.36
N LEU A 723 46.06 56.65 0.79
CA LEU A 723 46.32 57.91 1.49
C LEU A 723 47.81 58.06 1.88
N VAL A 724 48.42 57.02 2.44
CA VAL A 724 49.85 57.02 2.79
C VAL A 724 50.72 57.20 1.53
N LEU A 725 50.39 56.52 0.43
CA LEU A 725 51.07 56.68 -0.85
C LEU A 725 50.91 58.11 -1.39
N PHE A 726 49.70 58.67 -1.40
CA PHE A 726 49.46 60.04 -1.85
C PHE A 726 50.17 61.07 -0.96
N PHE A 727 50.21 60.87 0.37
CA PHE A 727 50.99 61.71 1.28
C PHE A 727 52.50 61.58 1.02
N GLY A 728 52.99 60.38 0.75
CA GLY A 728 54.39 60.11 0.40
C GLY A 728 54.78 60.80 -0.91
N VAL A 729 53.97 60.64 -1.95
CA VAL A 729 54.14 61.32 -3.25
C VAL A 729 54.05 62.83 -3.07
N GLY A 730 53.05 63.35 -2.35
CA GLY A 730 52.92 64.79 -2.07
C GLY A 730 54.11 65.38 -1.32
N ARG A 731 54.73 64.62 -0.40
CA ARG A 731 55.99 65.03 0.25
C ARG A 731 57.20 64.98 -0.68
N LEU A 732 57.26 64.02 -1.60
CA LEU A 732 58.33 63.89 -2.59
C LEU A 732 58.26 64.97 -3.67
N THR A 733 57.06 65.36 -4.09
CA THR A 733 56.82 66.37 -5.13
C THR A 733 56.78 67.81 -4.60
N GLY A 734 56.84 68.00 -3.28
CA GLY A 734 56.82 69.32 -2.65
C GLY A 734 55.43 69.94 -2.50
N LEU A 735 54.36 69.20 -2.81
CA LEU A 735 52.97 69.63 -2.68
C LEU A 735 52.45 69.61 -1.22
N VAL A 736 53.16 68.93 -0.31
CA VAL A 736 52.85 68.88 1.12
C VAL A 736 54.06 69.37 1.91
N GLU A 737 53.90 70.49 2.64
CA GLU A 737 54.98 71.10 3.43
C GLU A 737 55.56 70.11 4.45
N LYS A 738 56.91 70.03 4.49
CA LYS A 738 57.62 69.37 5.59
C LYS A 738 57.43 70.22 6.84
N ARG A 739 56.57 69.79 7.78
CA ARG A 739 56.56 70.39 9.13
C ARG A 739 57.98 70.29 9.71
N LYS A 740 58.51 71.45 10.10
CA LYS A 740 59.79 71.60 10.83
C LYS A 740 59.76 70.86 12.15
#